data_AF-A0A2D9HNT2-F1
#
_entry.id   AF-A0A2D9HNT2-F1
#
_cell.length_a   1.000
_cell.length_b   1.000
_cell.length_c   1.000
_cell.angle_alpha   90.00
_cell.angle_beta   90.00
_cell.angle_gamma   90.00
#
_symmetry.space_group_name_H-M   'P 1'
#
loop_
_entity.id
_entity.type
_entity.pdbx_description
1 polymer ?
#
loop_
_entity_poly.entity_id
_entity_poly.type
_entity_poly.pdbx_seq_one_letter_code
_entity_poly.pdbx_strand_id
1 'polypeptide(L)'
;FHNHSINEMIAFTVNGNGNTCASITNTGNGVPTVDAGADGLVVPVSTPLELTATGSDPDGDAVTYNWEEYDLGPATASGDNNLTNPSGSQPIFRSFSSTTSPIRTLPRAQDLVNNSTTIGEHLPTYSRQLNFKCSIRDNRAGGGGFSDDLKTMSVTDNAGPFLVQSPNGGGTLVGNTNLEVTWDVAGTDGNGVDCSSVDIFLSTDGGYTFPTLLVAGTPNDGSATVLLPNVSTGQARIKVKGSNHVFFDISNNNFGIIPGADIDHDLAISNVAGLNPGACESVLAPVVTVFNLGLQPANSFNLSLTVDGGEPLLVSWTGNLTSGESVDVPFCEGEACLALADGLHDAAVQLTLTSAEDENDLNDSFITNFETNGGADVTWTILTDNYPGETTWTVSDASGATVWSGGPYGSSGTSYSETACLSTGCYTLTVNDSYGDGICCGYGQGSFELSSGGEVLVTGGEFGETVSLDFCLEATEVAGCTDPSAANYNPAATVDDGSCIAAVLGCTTSAACNYNPAANVEDGSCEFPVQYYTCDGDCISDDDGDGVCNQLEVAGCQDDTACNYDEAATDPGVCFYPDEGYNCDGSPLCLEDLNANGAIDVGDVLLVLSEFGCQSDCSADVTGDGFVVVDDILVVLAVFGVVCQ
;
A
#
# COMPACT_ATOMS: atom_id res chain seq x y z
N PHE A 1 -30.15 12.78 32.82
CA PHE A 1 -30.84 14.06 32.54
C PHE A 1 -30.60 14.44 31.10
N HIS A 2 -31.60 15.04 30.45
CA HIS A 2 -31.43 15.72 29.17
C HIS A 2 -30.59 16.97 29.35
N ASN A 3 -29.93 17.42 28.28
CA ASN A 3 -29.08 18.60 28.26
C ASN A 3 -29.78 19.84 28.84
N HIS A 4 -31.05 20.09 28.48
CA HIS A 4 -31.78 21.25 28.99
C HIS A 4 -31.88 21.24 30.53
N SER A 5 -32.22 20.09 31.12
CA SER A 5 -32.29 19.96 32.58
C SER A 5 -30.93 20.15 33.25
N ILE A 6 -29.84 19.70 32.62
CA ILE A 6 -28.49 19.92 33.15
C ILE A 6 -28.14 21.40 33.13
N ASN A 7 -28.45 22.09 32.03
CA ASN A 7 -28.26 23.52 31.92
C ASN A 7 -29.11 24.31 32.93
N GLU A 8 -30.36 23.92 33.19
CA GLU A 8 -31.17 24.52 34.25
C GLU A 8 -30.57 24.30 35.64
N MET A 9 -30.08 23.09 35.91
CA MET A 9 -29.39 22.78 37.16
C MET A 9 -28.15 23.66 37.33
N ILE A 10 -27.26 23.73 36.33
CA ILE A 10 -26.05 24.55 36.36
C ILE A 10 -26.40 26.04 36.51
N ALA A 11 -27.41 26.52 35.79
CA ALA A 11 -27.86 27.91 35.88
C ALA A 11 -28.30 28.29 37.30
N PHE A 12 -28.90 27.37 38.05
CA PHE A 12 -29.29 27.62 39.43
C PHE A 12 -28.18 27.36 40.45
N THR A 13 -27.48 26.22 40.35
CA THR A 13 -26.53 25.75 41.37
C THR A 13 -25.15 26.38 41.25
N VAL A 14 -24.71 26.71 40.04
CA VAL A 14 -23.38 27.27 39.77
C VAL A 14 -23.47 28.78 39.54
N ASN A 15 -24.34 29.20 38.62
CA ASN A 15 -24.43 30.58 38.14
C ASN A 15 -25.50 31.42 38.87
N GLY A 16 -26.34 30.77 39.67
CA GLY A 16 -27.53 31.37 40.27
C GLY A 16 -27.46 31.49 41.79
N ASN A 17 -28.62 31.79 42.38
CA ASN A 17 -28.74 32.00 43.82
C ASN A 17 -28.44 30.75 44.65
N GLY A 18 -28.56 29.55 44.08
CA GLY A 18 -28.27 28.28 44.77
C GLY A 18 -26.83 28.19 45.26
N ASN A 19 -25.89 28.83 44.56
CA ASN A 19 -24.47 28.84 44.93
C ASN A 19 -24.20 29.64 46.23
N THR A 20 -25.10 30.55 46.62
CA THR A 20 -24.85 31.48 47.74
C THR A 20 -25.03 30.86 49.13
N CYS A 21 -25.68 29.70 49.23
CA CYS A 21 -25.93 28.99 50.49
C CYS A 21 -25.20 27.65 50.61
N ALA A 22 -24.41 27.28 49.59
CA ALA A 22 -23.65 26.04 49.54
C ALA A 22 -22.26 26.20 50.19
N SER A 23 -21.73 25.12 50.76
CA SER A 23 -20.30 25.02 51.08
C SER A 23 -19.56 24.58 49.81
N ILE A 24 -18.71 25.44 49.27
CA ILE A 24 -17.97 25.18 48.03
C ILE A 24 -16.65 24.47 48.36
N THR A 25 -16.43 23.30 47.77
CA THR A 25 -15.16 22.55 47.85
C THR A 25 -14.60 22.43 46.44
N ASN A 26 -13.30 22.71 46.27
CA ASN A 26 -12.63 22.51 44.99
C ASN A 26 -12.44 21.01 44.75
N THR A 27 -12.90 20.52 43.60
CA THR A 27 -12.81 19.12 43.18
C THR A 27 -11.45 18.79 42.55
N GLY A 28 -10.71 19.83 42.12
CA GLY A 28 -9.47 19.66 41.36
C GLY A 28 -9.68 19.04 39.98
N ASN A 29 -10.89 19.18 39.42
CA ASN A 29 -11.29 18.68 38.12
C ASN A 29 -11.55 19.83 37.14
N GLY A 30 -11.00 19.73 35.94
CA GLY A 30 -11.30 20.56 34.78
C GLY A 30 -12.70 20.27 34.23
N VAL A 31 -13.20 21.20 33.42
CA VAL A 31 -14.43 20.97 32.67
C VAL A 31 -14.03 20.49 31.28
N PRO A 32 -14.58 19.36 30.78
CA PRO A 32 -14.29 18.87 29.45
C PRO A 32 -14.77 19.86 28.38
N THR A 33 -14.13 19.85 27.22
CA THR A 33 -14.52 20.65 26.05
C THR A 33 -15.15 19.77 24.99
N VAL A 34 -16.07 20.33 24.22
CA VAL A 34 -16.70 19.66 23.06
C VAL A 34 -16.92 20.65 21.94
N ASP A 35 -16.72 20.19 20.71
CA ASP A 35 -17.01 20.87 19.46
C ASP A 35 -17.87 19.92 18.62
N ALA A 36 -19.10 20.35 18.31
CA ALA A 36 -20.10 19.60 17.55
C ALA A 36 -19.89 19.70 16.01
N GLY A 37 -18.80 20.33 15.57
CA GLY A 37 -18.42 20.57 14.20
C GLY A 37 -19.22 21.71 13.55
N ALA A 38 -18.90 22.02 12.30
CA ALA A 38 -19.47 23.16 11.59
C ALA A 38 -21.02 23.20 11.55
N ASP A 39 -21.55 24.42 11.69
CA ASP A 39 -22.97 24.77 11.58
C ASP A 39 -23.38 25.04 10.13
N GLY A 40 -24.70 25.07 9.89
CA GLY A 40 -25.30 25.59 8.66
C GLY A 40 -25.29 24.63 7.48
N LEU A 41 -24.96 23.36 7.70
CA LEU A 41 -25.06 22.33 6.67
C LEU A 41 -26.50 22.16 6.20
N VAL A 42 -26.68 21.99 4.89
CA VAL A 42 -27.94 21.58 4.28
C VAL A 42 -27.83 20.10 3.95
N VAL A 43 -28.83 19.31 4.30
CA VAL A 43 -28.87 17.86 4.07
C VAL A 43 -30.12 17.47 3.27
N PRO A 44 -30.05 16.41 2.44
CA PRO A 44 -31.19 15.90 1.69
C PRO A 44 -32.28 15.30 2.61
N VAL A 45 -33.54 15.33 2.17
CA VAL A 45 -34.61 14.59 2.84
C VAL A 45 -34.39 13.08 2.75
N SER A 46 -34.98 12.34 3.68
CA SER A 46 -35.05 10.88 3.68
C SER A 46 -33.69 10.18 3.58
N THR A 47 -32.64 10.82 4.12
CA THR A 47 -31.25 10.36 4.03
C THR A 47 -30.62 10.25 5.43
N PRO A 48 -29.96 9.13 5.77
CA PRO A 48 -29.25 8.96 7.04
C PRO A 48 -28.18 10.04 7.30
N LEU A 49 -27.96 10.33 8.59
CA LEU A 49 -27.02 11.35 9.04
C LEU A 49 -26.02 10.74 10.03
N GLU A 50 -24.76 11.15 9.95
CA GLU A 50 -23.69 10.78 10.88
C GLU A 50 -23.09 12.06 11.45
N LEU A 51 -23.37 12.30 12.73
CA LEU A 51 -22.82 13.43 13.47
C LEU A 51 -21.54 13.00 14.17
N THR A 52 -20.55 13.87 14.17
CA THR A 52 -19.26 13.63 14.82
C THR A 52 -18.89 14.87 15.62
N ALA A 53 -18.51 14.65 16.88
CA ALA A 53 -17.94 15.68 17.73
C ALA A 53 -16.45 15.45 17.92
N THR A 54 -15.74 16.49 18.34
CA THR A 54 -14.44 16.35 18.99
C THR A 54 -14.55 16.84 20.42
N GLY A 55 -13.78 16.26 21.32
CA GLY A 55 -13.82 16.64 22.72
C GLY A 55 -12.60 16.15 23.47
N SER A 56 -12.28 16.82 24.56
CA SER A 56 -11.12 16.51 25.40
C SER A 56 -11.40 16.89 26.84
N ASP A 57 -10.77 16.18 27.77
CA ASP A 57 -10.77 16.56 29.18
C ASP A 57 -9.37 17.07 29.59
N PRO A 58 -9.26 18.24 30.26
CA PRO A 58 -7.97 18.80 30.68
C PRO A 58 -7.17 17.92 31.64
N ASP A 59 -7.82 17.03 32.38
CA ASP A 59 -7.23 16.15 33.39
C ASP A 59 -6.92 14.75 32.83
N GLY A 60 -7.28 14.50 31.56
CA GLY A 60 -7.10 13.20 30.91
C GLY A 60 -8.15 12.16 31.30
N ASP A 61 -9.24 12.58 31.94
CA ASP A 61 -10.32 11.69 32.34
C ASP A 61 -11.08 11.13 31.12
N ALA A 62 -11.61 9.91 31.25
CA ALA A 62 -12.39 9.27 30.20
C ALA A 62 -13.75 9.98 30.00
N VAL A 63 -13.98 10.49 28.79
CA VAL A 63 -15.20 11.23 28.46
C VAL A 63 -16.28 10.36 27.82
N THR A 64 -17.54 10.73 28.04
CA THR A 64 -18.69 10.18 27.33
C THR A 64 -19.48 11.27 26.62
N TYR A 65 -20.03 10.93 25.47
CA TYR A 65 -20.76 11.82 24.56
C TYR A 65 -22.24 11.47 24.54
N ASN A 66 -23.08 12.48 24.35
CA ASN A 66 -24.51 12.31 24.11
C ASN A 66 -25.01 13.30 23.07
N TRP A 67 -25.56 12.78 21.98
CA TRP A 67 -26.22 13.56 20.95
C TRP A 67 -27.73 13.49 21.11
N GLU A 68 -28.39 14.64 21.18
CA GLU A 68 -29.84 14.73 21.23
C GLU A 68 -30.38 15.87 20.37
N GLU A 69 -31.54 15.67 19.72
CA GLU A 69 -32.25 16.76 19.05
C GLU A 69 -32.81 17.72 20.11
N TYR A 70 -32.58 19.01 19.91
CA TYR A 70 -32.86 20.10 20.84
C TYR A 70 -34.04 20.98 20.40
N ASP A 71 -34.76 20.55 19.35
CA ASP A 71 -35.95 21.24 18.89
C ASP A 71 -37.11 21.11 19.90
N LEU A 72 -37.79 22.22 20.22
CA LEU A 72 -38.91 22.18 21.18
C LEU A 72 -40.21 21.66 20.55
N GLY A 73 -40.32 21.76 19.22
CA GLY A 73 -41.56 21.51 18.48
C GLY A 73 -42.72 22.46 18.82
N PRO A 74 -43.82 22.41 18.03
CA PRO A 74 -45.10 23.00 18.40
C PRO A 74 -45.71 22.30 19.62
N ALA A 75 -46.46 23.05 20.44
CA ALA A 75 -47.22 22.47 21.54
C ALA A 75 -48.28 21.48 21.02
N THR A 76 -48.21 20.22 21.45
CA THR A 76 -49.21 19.19 21.11
C THR A 76 -50.29 19.09 22.17
N ALA A 77 -51.48 18.63 21.78
CA ALA A 77 -52.56 18.35 22.74
C ALA A 77 -52.17 17.16 23.63
N SER A 78 -52.59 17.16 24.90
CA SER A 78 -52.31 16.08 25.84
C SER A 78 -52.74 14.71 25.28
N GLY A 79 -51.78 13.83 25.02
CA GLY A 79 -52.01 12.48 24.45
C GLY A 79 -51.75 12.36 22.94
N ASP A 80 -51.48 13.47 22.24
CA ASP A 80 -51.02 13.47 20.86
C ASP A 80 -49.48 13.43 20.83
N ASN A 81 -48.94 12.22 21.00
CA ASN A 81 -47.52 11.93 20.86
C ASN A 81 -47.22 11.50 19.42
N ASN A 82 -47.53 12.35 18.43
CA ASN A 82 -47.34 12.15 16.98
C ASN A 82 -45.87 11.88 16.56
N LEU A 83 -45.26 10.88 17.18
CA LEU A 83 -43.91 10.38 17.03
C LEU A 83 -43.81 9.52 15.78
N THR A 84 -44.94 9.10 15.18
CA THR A 84 -44.97 8.33 13.94
C THR A 84 -45.15 9.19 12.69
N ASN A 85 -45.59 10.45 12.82
CA ASN A 85 -45.75 11.37 11.68
C ASN A 85 -45.45 12.83 12.08
N PRO A 86 -44.20 13.13 12.45
CA PRO A 86 -43.81 14.44 13.00
C PRO A 86 -44.01 15.58 11.98
N SER A 87 -44.48 16.73 12.45
CA SER A 87 -44.76 17.94 11.68
C SER A 87 -44.02 19.17 12.23
N GLY A 88 -43.67 20.12 11.37
CA GLY A 88 -42.93 21.32 11.79
C GLY A 88 -41.55 20.96 12.37
N SER A 89 -41.23 21.52 13.55
CA SER A 89 -39.99 21.25 14.28
C SER A 89 -40.16 20.23 15.41
N GLN A 90 -41.17 19.35 15.35
CA GLN A 90 -41.30 18.26 16.33
C GLN A 90 -40.06 17.36 16.27
N PRO A 91 -39.42 17.04 17.42
CA PRO A 91 -38.27 16.14 17.44
C PRO A 91 -38.55 14.80 16.79
N ILE A 92 -37.61 14.37 15.96
CA ILE A 92 -37.65 13.12 15.19
C ILE A 92 -36.55 12.15 15.61
N PHE A 93 -35.55 12.62 16.36
CA PHE A 93 -34.49 11.84 16.98
C PHE A 93 -34.52 11.97 18.50
N ARG A 94 -34.62 10.83 19.19
CA ARG A 94 -34.64 10.78 20.65
C ARG A 94 -33.22 10.70 21.22
N SER A 95 -33.07 11.20 22.44
CA SER A 95 -31.84 10.99 23.22
C SER A 95 -31.72 9.54 23.70
N PHE A 96 -30.48 9.06 23.77
CA PHE A 96 -30.08 7.77 24.34
C PHE A 96 -29.10 7.97 25.51
N SER A 97 -28.64 6.90 26.13
CA SER A 97 -27.57 6.97 27.13
C SER A 97 -26.26 7.46 26.49
N SER A 98 -25.42 8.15 27.27
CA SER A 98 -24.10 8.55 26.82
C SER A 98 -23.23 7.34 26.48
N THR A 99 -22.35 7.48 25.50
CA THR A 99 -21.39 6.44 25.07
C THR A 99 -19.99 7.03 24.98
N THR A 100 -18.96 6.19 24.87
CA THR A 100 -17.58 6.66 24.62
C THR A 100 -17.33 7.09 23.17
N SER A 101 -18.27 6.78 22.26
CA SER A 101 -18.14 7.16 20.85
C SER A 101 -18.56 8.62 20.65
N PRO A 102 -17.73 9.46 20.01
CA PRO A 102 -18.12 10.82 19.62
C PRO A 102 -19.10 10.85 18.44
N ILE A 103 -19.35 9.70 17.81
CA ILE A 103 -20.15 9.57 16.59
C ILE A 103 -21.58 9.12 16.91
N ARG A 104 -22.56 9.78 16.31
CA ARG A 104 -23.97 9.39 16.34
C ARG A 104 -24.51 9.20 14.93
N THR A 105 -24.89 7.96 14.61
CA THR A 105 -25.63 7.61 13.39
C THR A 105 -27.14 7.80 13.60
N LEU A 106 -27.82 8.45 12.67
CA LEU A 106 -29.23 8.80 12.74
C LEU A 106 -29.96 8.33 11.46
N PRO A 107 -30.88 7.35 11.54
CA PRO A 107 -31.19 6.48 12.68
C PRO A 107 -30.01 5.67 13.20
N ARG A 108 -30.16 5.02 14.36
CA ARG A 108 -29.15 4.07 14.90
C ARG A 108 -28.73 3.07 13.83
N ALA A 109 -27.45 2.69 13.85
CA ALA A 109 -26.88 1.70 12.92
C ALA A 109 -27.72 0.41 12.84
N GLN A 110 -28.26 -0.07 13.98
CA GLN A 110 -29.15 -1.24 14.00
C GLN A 110 -30.44 -1.03 13.20
N ASP A 111 -31.02 0.17 13.22
CA ASP A 111 -32.24 0.48 12.47
C ASP A 111 -31.93 0.53 10.96
N LEU A 112 -30.78 1.10 10.57
CA LEU A 112 -30.32 1.12 9.18
C LEU A 112 -30.01 -0.29 8.63
N VAL A 113 -29.21 -1.08 9.34
CA VAL A 113 -28.79 -2.42 8.90
C VAL A 113 -29.99 -3.37 8.74
N ASN A 114 -31.01 -3.24 9.61
CA ASN A 114 -32.21 -4.07 9.60
C ASN A 114 -33.34 -3.50 8.74
N ASN A 115 -33.15 -2.36 8.07
CA ASN A 115 -34.20 -1.64 7.35
C ASN A 115 -35.47 -1.44 8.20
N SER A 116 -35.29 -1.11 9.48
CA SER A 116 -36.35 -0.93 10.46
C SER A 116 -36.40 0.51 10.95
N THR A 117 -37.45 0.86 11.69
CA THR A 117 -37.60 2.19 12.28
C THR A 117 -37.99 2.05 13.74
N THR A 118 -37.13 2.51 14.62
CA THR A 118 -37.45 2.66 16.05
C THR A 118 -38.22 3.96 16.26
N ILE A 119 -39.18 3.96 17.19
CA ILE A 119 -39.93 5.18 17.56
C ILE A 119 -38.96 6.27 18.03
N GLY A 120 -39.04 7.45 17.40
CA GLY A 120 -38.15 8.57 17.67
C GLY A 120 -36.78 8.42 17.00
N GLU A 121 -36.69 7.66 15.92
CA GLU A 121 -35.52 7.57 15.04
C GLU A 121 -36.00 7.66 13.58
N HIS A 122 -36.56 8.83 13.22
CA HIS A 122 -37.19 9.03 11.90
C HIS A 122 -36.31 9.90 10.99
N LEU A 123 -36.13 9.44 9.75
CA LEU A 123 -35.53 10.27 8.71
C LEU A 123 -36.43 11.49 8.39
N PRO A 124 -35.85 12.68 8.18
CA PRO A 124 -36.64 13.88 7.90
C PRO A 124 -37.24 13.83 6.50
N THR A 125 -38.57 13.93 6.37
CA THR A 125 -39.27 13.73 5.07
C THR A 125 -39.68 15.03 4.36
N TYR A 126 -39.37 16.20 4.94
CA TYR A 126 -39.68 17.52 4.39
C TYR A 126 -38.64 18.55 4.84
N SER A 127 -38.62 19.70 4.18
CA SER A 127 -37.76 20.83 4.53
C SER A 127 -37.99 21.31 5.97
N ARG A 128 -36.96 21.26 6.82
CA ARG A 128 -37.03 21.65 8.24
C ARG A 128 -35.66 22.05 8.79
N GLN A 129 -35.66 22.73 9.93
CA GLN A 129 -34.44 22.90 10.73
C GLN A 129 -34.27 21.68 11.64
N LEU A 130 -33.02 21.36 11.93
CA LEU A 130 -32.61 20.35 12.89
C LEU A 130 -31.54 20.97 13.79
N ASN A 131 -31.83 21.03 15.08
CA ASN A 131 -30.91 21.52 16.09
C ASN A 131 -30.50 20.33 16.95
N PHE A 132 -29.22 20.00 17.00
CA PHE A 132 -28.69 18.94 17.87
C PHE A 132 -27.77 19.53 18.91
N LYS A 133 -27.81 18.99 20.13
CA LYS A 133 -26.77 19.26 21.12
C LYS A 133 -25.90 18.04 21.32
N CYS A 134 -24.59 18.24 21.26
CA CYS A 134 -23.62 17.28 21.75
C CYS A 134 -23.25 17.65 23.18
N SER A 135 -23.47 16.75 24.13
CA SER A 135 -23.04 16.91 25.52
C SER A 135 -21.87 15.99 25.81
N ILE A 136 -20.84 16.49 26.50
CA ILE A 136 -19.69 15.72 26.96
C ILE A 136 -19.64 15.69 28.49
N ARG A 137 -19.19 14.55 29.05
CA ARG A 137 -19.05 14.33 30.50
C ARG A 137 -17.79 13.54 30.80
N ASP A 138 -16.97 14.00 31.75
CA ASP A 138 -15.78 13.28 32.22
C ASP A 138 -16.08 12.16 33.23
N ASN A 139 -17.30 12.13 33.77
CA ASN A 139 -17.77 11.13 34.74
C ASN A 139 -16.90 11.00 36.00
N ARG A 140 -16.10 12.01 36.34
CA ARG A 140 -15.20 11.96 37.50
C ARG A 140 -15.97 11.89 38.82
N ALA A 141 -15.61 10.92 39.65
CA ALA A 141 -16.23 10.75 40.96
C ALA A 141 -15.97 11.95 41.87
N GLY A 142 -17.01 12.40 42.60
CA GLY A 142 -16.90 13.50 43.55
C GLY A 142 -16.91 14.91 42.93
N GLY A 143 -17.04 15.04 41.60
CA GLY A 143 -17.04 16.36 40.98
C GLY A 143 -16.94 16.39 39.44
N GLY A 144 -17.74 15.58 38.75
CA GLY A 144 -17.68 15.48 37.29
C GLY A 144 -18.08 16.78 36.56
N GLY A 145 -17.41 17.04 35.47
CA GLY A 145 -17.59 18.15 34.56
C GLY A 145 -18.58 17.84 33.42
N PHE A 146 -19.16 18.91 32.88
CA PHE A 146 -20.11 18.87 31.79
C PHE A 146 -19.91 20.08 30.89
N SER A 147 -19.87 19.85 29.59
CA SER A 147 -19.99 20.90 28.59
C SER A 147 -20.89 20.41 27.46
N ASP A 148 -21.43 21.35 26.70
CA ASP A 148 -22.22 21.07 25.53
C ASP A 148 -21.92 22.05 24.40
N ASP A 149 -22.23 21.62 23.18
CA ASP A 149 -22.15 22.46 22.00
C ASP A 149 -23.37 22.20 21.09
N LEU A 150 -23.83 23.26 20.42
CA LEU A 150 -25.01 23.24 19.56
C LEU A 150 -24.58 23.08 18.11
N LYS A 151 -25.15 22.10 17.43
CA LYS A 151 -25.06 21.93 15.98
C LYS A 151 -26.39 22.27 15.32
N THR A 152 -26.36 23.18 14.37
CA THR A 152 -27.50 23.61 13.57
C THR A 152 -27.35 23.16 12.13
N MET A 153 -28.42 22.62 11.57
CA MET A 153 -28.46 22.15 10.19
C MET A 153 -29.88 22.25 9.64
N SER A 154 -30.00 22.25 8.32
CA SER A 154 -31.29 22.32 7.63
C SER A 154 -31.46 21.16 6.67
N VAL A 155 -32.69 20.69 6.54
CA VAL A 155 -33.09 19.67 5.58
C VAL A 155 -33.74 20.37 4.40
N THR A 156 -33.43 19.96 3.17
CA THR A 156 -34.11 20.43 1.96
C THR A 156 -34.83 19.29 1.23
N ASP A 157 -36.08 19.53 0.85
CA ASP A 157 -36.88 18.64 0.00
C ASP A 157 -36.62 18.83 -1.51
N ASN A 158 -35.67 19.70 -1.87
CA ASN A 158 -35.16 19.82 -3.23
C ASN A 158 -34.04 18.81 -3.55
N ALA A 159 -33.57 18.06 -2.56
CA ALA A 159 -32.57 17.00 -2.71
C ALA A 159 -32.93 15.78 -1.85
N GLY A 160 -32.61 14.58 -2.33
CA GLY A 160 -32.85 13.31 -1.64
C GLY A 160 -34.05 12.50 -2.17
N PRO A 161 -34.18 11.23 -1.76
CA PRO A 161 -33.25 10.48 -0.91
C PRO A 161 -31.94 10.17 -1.64
N PHE A 162 -30.81 10.36 -0.96
CA PHE A 162 -29.51 9.90 -1.45
C PHE A 162 -29.41 8.40 -1.18
N LEU A 163 -29.17 7.58 -2.22
CA LEU A 163 -29.30 6.12 -2.13
C LEU A 163 -28.16 5.38 -2.83
N VAL A 164 -27.55 4.42 -2.16
CA VAL A 164 -26.65 3.42 -2.76
C VAL A 164 -27.46 2.46 -3.63
N GLN A 165 -27.07 2.34 -4.90
CA GLN A 165 -27.75 1.51 -5.88
C GLN A 165 -27.03 0.19 -6.15
N SER A 166 -25.69 0.18 -6.13
CA SER A 166 -24.89 -1.03 -6.32
C SER A 166 -23.50 -0.91 -5.67
N PRO A 167 -22.97 -1.97 -5.05
CA PRO A 167 -23.67 -3.17 -4.61
C PRO A 167 -24.75 -2.86 -3.57
N ASN A 168 -25.92 -3.50 -3.69
CA ASN A 168 -27.05 -3.31 -2.80
C ASN A 168 -27.60 -4.62 -2.23
N GLY A 169 -26.75 -5.64 -2.25
CA GLY A 169 -27.06 -6.99 -1.80
C GLY A 169 -26.94 -8.05 -2.87
N GLY A 170 -26.75 -9.29 -2.40
CA GLY A 170 -26.73 -10.48 -3.25
C GLY A 170 -25.43 -10.65 -4.04
N GLY A 171 -25.17 -11.89 -4.46
CA GLY A 171 -23.96 -12.24 -5.19
C GLY A 171 -22.71 -12.32 -4.33
N THR A 172 -21.63 -12.74 -4.99
CA THR A 172 -20.29 -12.83 -4.44
C THR A 172 -19.35 -12.16 -5.43
N LEU A 173 -18.59 -11.20 -4.94
CA LEU A 173 -17.53 -10.51 -5.67
C LEU A 173 -16.18 -11.12 -5.34
N VAL A 174 -15.22 -10.91 -6.22
CA VAL A 174 -13.86 -11.42 -6.07
C VAL A 174 -12.98 -10.28 -5.56
N GLY A 175 -12.25 -10.49 -4.48
CA GLY A 175 -11.24 -9.54 -3.97
C GLY A 175 -10.17 -9.26 -5.02
N ASN A 176 -9.39 -8.18 -4.85
CA ASN A 176 -8.38 -7.75 -5.82
C ASN A 176 -8.93 -7.50 -7.23
N THR A 177 -10.21 -7.10 -7.34
CA THR A 177 -10.81 -6.69 -8.60
C THR A 177 -11.45 -5.31 -8.48
N ASN A 178 -11.58 -4.63 -9.63
CA ASN A 178 -12.28 -3.36 -9.70
C ASN A 178 -13.80 -3.58 -9.55
N LEU A 179 -14.39 -2.84 -8.63
CA LEU A 179 -15.82 -2.79 -8.37
C LEU A 179 -16.37 -1.41 -8.78
N GLU A 180 -17.40 -1.40 -9.62
CA GLU A 180 -18.21 -0.20 -9.86
C GLU A 180 -19.25 -0.04 -8.74
N VAL A 181 -19.12 1.05 -7.98
CA VAL A 181 -20.10 1.49 -6.99
C VAL A 181 -20.98 2.57 -7.62
N THR A 182 -22.30 2.45 -7.47
CA THR A 182 -23.26 3.42 -8.00
C THR A 182 -24.23 3.91 -6.93
N TRP A 183 -24.64 5.17 -7.03
CA TRP A 183 -25.59 5.81 -6.14
C TRP A 183 -26.47 6.83 -6.87
N ASP A 184 -27.63 7.14 -6.29
CA ASP A 184 -28.47 8.25 -6.73
C ASP A 184 -27.95 9.55 -6.13
N VAL A 185 -27.38 10.42 -6.98
CA VAL A 185 -26.92 11.77 -6.57
C VAL A 185 -28.08 12.57 -5.97
N ALA A 186 -29.32 12.32 -6.43
CA ALA A 186 -30.55 12.90 -5.88
C ALA A 186 -30.52 14.42 -5.66
N GLY A 187 -29.79 15.16 -6.51
CA GLY A 187 -29.64 16.61 -6.43
C GLY A 187 -28.81 17.12 -5.25
N THR A 188 -28.04 16.26 -4.59
CA THR A 188 -27.14 16.61 -3.47
C THR A 188 -25.88 17.36 -3.91
N ASP A 189 -25.52 17.29 -5.19
CA ASP A 189 -24.45 18.05 -5.85
C ASP A 189 -24.83 19.53 -6.10
N GLY A 190 -26.07 19.90 -5.77
CA GLY A 190 -26.57 21.26 -5.85
C GLY A 190 -27.69 21.50 -4.83
N ASN A 191 -28.68 22.31 -5.22
CA ASN A 191 -29.89 22.62 -4.44
C ASN A 191 -29.61 23.10 -2.99
N GLY A 192 -28.44 23.70 -2.75
CA GLY A 192 -28.00 24.18 -1.45
C GLY A 192 -27.36 23.11 -0.56
N VAL A 193 -27.44 21.82 -0.92
CA VAL A 193 -26.60 20.77 -0.33
C VAL A 193 -25.17 20.93 -0.85
N ASP A 194 -25.01 21.18 -2.16
CA ASP A 194 -23.75 21.58 -2.81
C ASP A 194 -22.55 20.65 -2.51
N CYS A 195 -22.82 19.35 -2.35
CA CYS A 195 -21.84 18.30 -2.07
C CYS A 195 -21.16 17.83 -3.36
N SER A 196 -19.99 18.37 -3.67
CA SER A 196 -19.28 18.10 -4.94
C SER A 196 -18.61 16.72 -5.02
N SER A 197 -18.34 16.08 -3.88
CA SER A 197 -17.62 14.80 -3.82
C SER A 197 -18.14 13.89 -2.71
N VAL A 198 -17.87 12.59 -2.84
CA VAL A 198 -18.23 11.55 -1.87
C VAL A 198 -17.01 10.69 -1.51
N ASP A 199 -17.10 10.05 -0.35
CA ASP A 199 -16.17 9.05 0.15
C ASP A 199 -16.89 7.69 0.22
N ILE A 200 -16.22 6.62 -0.22
CA ILE A 200 -16.79 5.28 -0.30
C ILE A 200 -16.05 4.37 0.66
N PHE A 201 -16.81 3.69 1.52
CA PHE A 201 -16.28 2.79 2.54
C PHE A 201 -16.84 1.38 2.39
N LEU A 202 -16.05 0.41 2.84
CA LEU A 202 -16.42 -0.99 2.98
C LEU A 202 -16.61 -1.36 4.45
N SER A 203 -17.70 -2.06 4.71
CA SER A 203 -17.98 -2.80 5.93
C SER A 203 -17.75 -4.29 5.68
N THR A 204 -17.21 -5.01 6.66
CA THR A 204 -17.12 -6.49 6.66
C THR A 204 -17.97 -7.15 7.75
N ASP A 205 -18.67 -6.36 8.58
CA ASP A 205 -19.44 -6.81 9.75
C ASP A 205 -20.97 -6.71 9.57
N GLY A 206 -21.45 -6.56 8.34
CA GLY A 206 -22.89 -6.43 8.03
C GLY A 206 -23.42 -4.99 8.06
N GLY A 207 -22.55 -3.98 8.14
CA GLY A 207 -22.88 -2.56 8.06
C GLY A 207 -22.97 -1.86 9.41
N TYR A 208 -22.44 -2.46 10.47
CA TYR A 208 -22.38 -1.83 11.79
C TYR A 208 -21.18 -0.89 11.89
N THR A 209 -20.06 -1.23 11.25
CA THR A 209 -18.87 -0.39 11.17
C THR A 209 -18.35 -0.30 9.73
N PHE A 210 -17.68 0.80 9.41
CA PHE A 210 -17.12 1.07 8.07
C PHE A 210 -15.65 1.51 8.19
N PRO A 211 -14.74 0.63 8.65
CA PRO A 211 -13.34 0.99 8.91
C PRO A 211 -12.51 1.15 7.64
N THR A 212 -12.88 0.49 6.53
CA THR A 212 -12.09 0.46 5.31
C THR A 212 -12.56 1.56 4.35
N LEU A 213 -11.71 2.54 4.08
CA LEU A 213 -11.91 3.54 3.04
C LEU A 213 -11.46 2.97 1.68
N LEU A 214 -12.35 2.92 0.68
CA LEU A 214 -12.04 2.43 -0.67
C LEU A 214 -11.60 3.56 -1.60
N VAL A 215 -12.25 4.72 -1.51
CA VAL A 215 -11.85 5.95 -2.22
C VAL A 215 -12.36 7.16 -1.44
N ALA A 216 -11.54 8.21 -1.37
CA ALA A 216 -11.92 9.51 -0.81
C ALA A 216 -12.03 10.57 -1.90
N GLY A 217 -13.00 11.48 -1.75
CA GLY A 217 -13.13 12.67 -2.59
C GLY A 217 -13.45 12.42 -4.06
N THR A 218 -14.06 11.28 -4.40
CA THR A 218 -14.51 11.03 -5.79
C THR A 218 -15.68 11.95 -6.13
N PRO A 219 -15.84 12.43 -7.38
CA PRO A 219 -16.95 13.29 -7.76
C PRO A 219 -18.32 12.70 -7.38
N ASN A 220 -19.25 13.56 -6.95
CA ASN A 220 -20.63 13.17 -6.67
C ASN A 220 -21.47 13.13 -7.96
N ASP A 221 -21.11 12.26 -8.90
CA ASP A 221 -21.72 12.16 -10.23
C ASP A 221 -22.49 10.84 -10.47
N GLY A 222 -22.57 9.98 -9.44
CA GLY A 222 -23.44 8.80 -9.39
C GLY A 222 -22.72 7.47 -9.58
N SER A 223 -21.42 7.46 -9.90
CA SER A 223 -20.62 6.24 -9.89
C SER A 223 -19.14 6.47 -9.63
N ALA A 224 -18.46 5.44 -9.11
CA ALA A 224 -17.02 5.41 -9.00
C ALA A 224 -16.52 3.96 -9.06
N THR A 225 -15.36 3.77 -9.70
CA THR A 225 -14.65 2.48 -9.68
C THR A 225 -13.69 2.46 -8.49
N VAL A 226 -13.77 1.40 -7.70
CA VAL A 226 -12.92 1.19 -6.52
C VAL A 226 -12.24 -0.17 -6.59
N LEU A 227 -11.04 -0.28 -5.99
CA LEU A 227 -10.39 -1.58 -5.83
C LEU A 227 -10.97 -2.29 -4.60
N LEU A 228 -11.50 -3.50 -4.79
CA LEU A 228 -12.06 -4.30 -3.70
C LEU A 228 -10.91 -5.02 -2.96
N PRO A 229 -10.78 -4.90 -1.63
CA PRO A 229 -9.71 -5.56 -0.90
C PRO A 229 -9.87 -7.09 -0.89
N ASN A 230 -8.74 -7.81 -0.76
CA ASN A 230 -8.69 -9.28 -0.75
C ASN A 230 -9.16 -9.90 0.58
N VAL A 231 -10.39 -9.58 1.01
CA VAL A 231 -10.96 -10.07 2.28
C VAL A 231 -12.03 -11.13 2.02
N SER A 232 -12.09 -12.16 2.87
CA SER A 232 -13.17 -13.13 2.82
C SER A 232 -14.29 -12.76 3.81
N THR A 233 -15.47 -12.42 3.30
CA THR A 233 -16.64 -12.17 4.15
C THR A 233 -17.96 -12.41 3.40
N GLY A 234 -18.98 -12.91 4.11
CA GLY A 234 -20.36 -12.97 3.60
C GLY A 234 -21.22 -11.78 4.01
N GLN A 235 -20.63 -10.79 4.70
CA GLN A 235 -21.33 -9.69 5.35
C GLN A 235 -20.88 -8.32 4.85
N ALA A 236 -20.41 -8.23 3.60
CA ALA A 236 -19.92 -6.98 3.05
C ALA A 236 -21.08 -6.00 2.78
N ARG A 237 -20.84 -4.71 3.07
CA ARG A 237 -21.72 -3.59 2.70
C ARG A 237 -20.90 -2.38 2.28
N ILE A 238 -21.44 -1.58 1.36
CA ILE A 238 -20.85 -0.30 0.96
C ILE A 238 -21.57 0.83 1.69
N LYS A 239 -20.82 1.86 2.09
CA LYS A 239 -21.32 3.17 2.52
C LYS A 239 -20.80 4.23 1.56
N VAL A 240 -21.69 5.09 1.08
CA VAL A 240 -21.32 6.30 0.33
C VAL A 240 -21.70 7.51 1.19
N LYS A 241 -20.71 8.34 1.53
CA LYS A 241 -20.87 9.51 2.40
C LYS A 241 -20.45 10.77 1.66
N GLY A 242 -21.20 11.85 1.77
CA GLY A 242 -20.77 13.14 1.21
C GLY A 242 -19.50 13.65 1.89
N SER A 243 -18.45 13.98 1.13
CA SER A 243 -17.20 14.50 1.70
C SER A 243 -17.45 15.86 2.34
N ASN A 244 -16.99 16.07 3.58
CA ASN A 244 -17.30 17.26 4.40
C ASN A 244 -18.81 17.47 4.67
N HIS A 245 -19.63 16.45 4.46
CA HIS A 245 -21.04 16.43 4.82
C HIS A 245 -21.33 15.35 5.89
N VAL A 246 -22.52 15.43 6.48
CA VAL A 246 -23.00 14.47 7.48
C VAL A 246 -23.93 13.41 6.88
N PHE A 247 -24.43 13.59 5.66
CA PHE A 247 -25.35 12.64 5.04
C PHE A 247 -24.59 11.47 4.41
N PHE A 248 -25.21 10.30 4.42
CA PHE A 248 -24.68 9.09 3.80
C PHE A 248 -25.82 8.12 3.49
N ASP A 249 -25.52 7.09 2.72
CA ASP A 249 -26.36 5.89 2.63
C ASP A 249 -25.52 4.61 2.62
N ILE A 250 -26.14 3.47 2.92
CA ILE A 250 -25.50 2.15 2.94
C ILE A 250 -26.25 1.16 2.06
N SER A 251 -25.55 0.13 1.56
CA SER A 251 -26.20 -1.01 0.93
C SER A 251 -27.30 -1.59 1.83
N ASN A 252 -28.46 -1.87 1.26
CA ASN A 252 -29.64 -2.43 1.92
C ASN A 252 -29.46 -3.86 2.42
N ASN A 253 -28.66 -4.68 1.73
CA ASN A 253 -28.35 -6.05 2.12
C ASN A 253 -26.87 -6.37 1.92
N ASN A 254 -26.43 -7.47 2.56
CA ASN A 254 -25.06 -7.97 2.45
C ASN A 254 -24.79 -8.56 1.06
N PHE A 255 -23.54 -8.44 0.62
CA PHE A 255 -22.96 -9.23 -0.48
C PHE A 255 -21.73 -10.00 0.04
N GLY A 256 -21.31 -11.01 -0.71
CA GLY A 256 -20.10 -11.78 -0.39
C GLY A 256 -18.86 -11.21 -1.07
N ILE A 257 -17.71 -11.33 -0.42
CA ILE A 257 -16.38 -11.17 -1.02
C ILE A 257 -15.65 -12.49 -0.79
N ILE A 258 -15.17 -13.10 -1.87
CA ILE A 258 -14.24 -14.23 -1.82
C ILE A 258 -12.84 -13.74 -2.19
N PRO A 259 -11.79 -14.38 -1.67
CA PRO A 259 -10.43 -14.05 -2.09
C PRO A 259 -10.29 -14.15 -3.62
N GLY A 260 -9.63 -13.15 -4.20
CA GLY A 260 -9.21 -13.17 -5.60
C GLY A 260 -7.92 -13.92 -5.81
N ALA A 261 -7.38 -13.81 -7.02
CA ALA A 261 -5.97 -14.12 -7.23
C ALA A 261 -5.16 -13.18 -6.32
N ASP A 262 -4.18 -13.75 -5.62
CA ASP A 262 -3.19 -12.92 -4.95
C ASP A 262 -2.45 -12.15 -6.04
N ILE A 263 -2.36 -10.84 -5.85
CA ILE A 263 -1.60 -9.91 -6.70
C ILE A 263 -0.83 -8.95 -5.78
N ASP A 264 -0.57 -9.37 -4.55
CA ASP A 264 0.18 -8.60 -3.58
C ASP A 264 1.65 -8.53 -4.00
N HIS A 265 2.21 -9.59 -4.59
CA HIS A 265 3.57 -9.69 -5.11
C HIS A 265 3.59 -10.23 -6.55
N ASP A 266 3.60 -9.33 -7.54
CA ASP A 266 3.69 -9.66 -8.98
C ASP A 266 4.70 -8.71 -9.64
N LEU A 267 5.88 -9.21 -9.98
CA LEU A 267 6.84 -8.51 -10.82
C LEU A 267 6.78 -9.05 -12.24
N ALA A 268 7.06 -8.20 -13.22
CA ALA A 268 7.05 -8.60 -14.62
C ALA A 268 8.26 -8.08 -15.37
N ILE A 269 8.80 -8.89 -16.28
CA ILE A 269 9.71 -8.41 -17.33
C ILE A 269 8.88 -7.67 -18.38
N SER A 270 9.02 -6.34 -18.43
CA SER A 270 8.28 -5.51 -19.39
C SER A 270 9.04 -5.30 -20.71
N ASN A 271 10.38 -5.27 -20.66
CA ASN A 271 11.23 -5.05 -21.83
C ASN A 271 12.65 -5.56 -21.58
N VAL A 272 13.35 -5.96 -22.65
CA VAL A 272 14.79 -6.24 -22.65
C VAL A 272 15.44 -5.50 -23.81
N ALA A 273 16.28 -4.52 -23.50
CA ALA A 273 17.05 -3.73 -24.46
C ALA A 273 18.49 -4.25 -24.57
N GLY A 274 19.21 -3.87 -25.62
CA GLY A 274 20.64 -4.20 -25.82
C GLY A 274 20.93 -5.62 -26.32
N LEU A 275 19.91 -6.47 -26.51
CA LEU A 275 20.01 -7.78 -27.17
C LEU A 275 19.60 -7.75 -28.65
N ASN A 276 19.69 -6.59 -29.29
CA ASN A 276 19.51 -6.45 -30.74
C ASN A 276 20.45 -5.34 -31.21
N PRO A 277 21.76 -5.66 -31.26
CA PRO A 277 22.78 -4.70 -31.66
C PRO A 277 22.47 -4.06 -33.01
N GLY A 278 22.99 -2.84 -33.20
CA GLY A 278 23.12 -2.27 -34.54
C GLY A 278 24.02 -3.14 -35.42
N ALA A 279 24.16 -2.77 -36.70
CA ALA A 279 25.20 -3.38 -37.52
C ALA A 279 26.58 -3.14 -36.87
N CYS A 280 27.45 -4.16 -36.83
CA CYS A 280 28.83 -4.08 -36.32
C CYS A 280 29.02 -3.99 -34.79
N GLU A 281 28.10 -4.55 -34.00
CA GLU A 281 28.27 -4.71 -32.55
C GLU A 281 28.36 -6.20 -32.17
N SER A 282 29.48 -6.60 -31.55
CA SER A 282 29.71 -7.95 -31.01
C SER A 282 29.87 -7.96 -29.49
N VAL A 283 29.82 -6.79 -28.85
CA VAL A 283 29.85 -6.62 -27.40
C VAL A 283 28.58 -5.90 -26.98
N LEU A 284 27.78 -6.54 -26.13
CA LEU A 284 26.44 -6.06 -25.77
C LEU A 284 26.38 -5.54 -24.33
N ALA A 285 25.45 -4.60 -24.11
CA ALA A 285 25.09 -4.05 -22.80
C ALA A 285 23.58 -4.23 -22.55
N PRO A 286 23.10 -5.45 -22.23
CA PRO A 286 21.68 -5.68 -22.06
C PRO A 286 21.13 -5.02 -20.79
N VAL A 287 19.91 -4.48 -20.90
CA VAL A 287 19.16 -3.83 -19.81
C VAL A 287 17.76 -4.39 -19.76
N VAL A 288 17.33 -4.83 -18.58
CA VAL A 288 15.97 -5.38 -18.36
C VAL A 288 15.14 -4.37 -17.60
N THR A 289 13.95 -4.05 -18.12
CA THR A 289 12.97 -3.23 -17.42
C THR A 289 12.01 -4.12 -16.66
N VAL A 290 12.08 -4.09 -15.32
CA VAL A 290 11.18 -4.83 -14.42
C VAL A 290 10.08 -3.89 -13.93
N PHE A 291 8.83 -4.35 -13.92
CA PHE A 291 7.65 -3.59 -13.52
C PHE A 291 6.96 -4.26 -12.34
N ASN A 292 6.60 -3.50 -11.29
CA ASN A 292 5.81 -4.03 -10.17
C ASN A 292 4.30 -3.92 -10.49
N LEU A 293 3.70 -5.06 -10.85
CA LEU A 293 2.26 -5.20 -11.04
C LEU A 293 1.53 -5.52 -9.73
N GLY A 294 2.26 -5.92 -8.69
CA GLY A 294 1.74 -6.24 -7.38
C GLY A 294 1.32 -5.02 -6.56
N LEU A 295 0.55 -5.24 -5.50
CA LEU A 295 0.09 -4.20 -4.58
C LEU A 295 1.10 -3.87 -3.47
N GLN A 296 1.99 -4.81 -3.13
CA GLN A 296 3.05 -4.62 -2.14
C GLN A 296 4.35 -4.15 -2.80
N PRO A 297 5.16 -3.34 -2.10
CA PRO A 297 6.47 -2.95 -2.60
C PRO A 297 7.40 -4.16 -2.68
N ALA A 298 8.16 -4.26 -3.78
CA ALA A 298 9.22 -5.25 -3.93
C ALA A 298 10.56 -4.64 -3.49
N ASN A 299 11.26 -5.32 -2.58
CA ASN A 299 12.53 -4.82 -2.03
C ASN A 299 13.77 -5.49 -2.61
N SER A 300 13.63 -6.70 -3.15
CA SER A 300 14.74 -7.41 -3.77
C SER A 300 14.27 -8.47 -4.77
N PHE A 301 14.98 -8.59 -5.90
CA PHE A 301 14.77 -9.65 -6.89
C PHE A 301 16.09 -9.98 -7.61
N ASN A 302 16.13 -11.14 -8.25
CA ASN A 302 17.25 -11.58 -9.07
C ASN A 302 16.84 -11.66 -10.55
N LEU A 303 17.78 -11.31 -11.42
CA LEU A 303 17.69 -11.53 -12.85
C LEU A 303 18.78 -12.50 -13.28
N SER A 304 18.46 -13.40 -14.20
CA SER A 304 19.43 -14.24 -14.89
C SER A 304 19.31 -14.07 -16.40
N LEU A 305 20.45 -13.91 -17.09
CA LEU A 305 20.54 -13.90 -18.55
C LEU A 305 21.39 -15.08 -19.01
N THR A 306 20.81 -15.94 -19.84
CA THR A 306 21.49 -17.07 -20.47
C THR A 306 21.52 -16.84 -21.96
N VAL A 307 22.71 -16.93 -22.58
CA VAL A 307 22.90 -16.85 -24.03
C VAL A 307 23.45 -18.17 -24.56
N ASP A 308 22.88 -18.69 -25.64
CA ASP A 308 23.22 -19.98 -26.30
C ASP A 308 23.29 -21.19 -25.36
N GLY A 309 22.52 -21.18 -24.27
CA GLY A 309 22.55 -22.22 -23.24
C GLY A 309 23.85 -22.27 -22.43
N GLY A 310 24.64 -21.19 -22.43
CA GLY A 310 25.84 -21.02 -21.60
C GLY A 310 25.55 -20.86 -20.10
N GLU A 311 26.58 -20.50 -19.33
CA GLU A 311 26.41 -20.18 -17.91
C GLU A 311 25.62 -18.88 -17.75
N PRO A 312 24.64 -18.82 -16.83
CA PRO A 312 23.81 -17.65 -16.64
C PRO A 312 24.61 -16.51 -15.99
N LEU A 313 24.50 -15.31 -16.57
CA LEU A 313 24.92 -14.07 -15.92
C LEU A 313 23.83 -13.68 -14.91
N LEU A 314 24.22 -13.42 -13.66
CA LEU A 314 23.29 -13.10 -12.57
C LEU A 314 23.47 -11.66 -12.12
N VAL A 315 22.34 -10.98 -11.90
CA VAL A 315 22.30 -9.66 -11.25
C VAL A 315 21.25 -9.67 -10.16
N SER A 316 21.62 -9.17 -8.99
CA SER A 316 20.70 -8.94 -7.89
C SER A 316 20.35 -7.46 -7.81
N TRP A 317 19.08 -7.16 -7.66
CA TRP A 317 18.59 -5.81 -7.42
C TRP A 317 18.05 -5.68 -6.01
N THR A 318 18.35 -4.57 -5.35
CA THR A 318 17.76 -4.18 -4.06
C THR A 318 17.28 -2.74 -4.11
N GLY A 319 16.17 -2.45 -3.45
CA GLY A 319 15.58 -1.11 -3.44
C GLY A 319 14.17 -1.10 -2.84
N ASN A 320 13.33 -0.19 -3.33
CA ASN A 320 11.93 -0.12 -2.97
C ASN A 320 11.12 0.22 -4.23
N LEU A 321 10.63 -0.80 -4.92
CA LEU A 321 9.84 -0.65 -6.14
C LEU A 321 8.35 -0.71 -5.76
N THR A 322 7.68 0.44 -5.72
CA THR A 322 6.28 0.49 -5.29
C THR A 322 5.33 0.05 -6.41
N SER A 323 4.08 -0.27 -6.06
CA SER A 323 3.07 -0.71 -7.02
C SER A 323 2.93 0.25 -8.20
N GLY A 324 3.01 -0.26 -9.43
CA GLY A 324 2.90 0.51 -10.66
C GLY A 324 4.18 1.19 -11.13
N GLU A 325 5.31 1.03 -10.41
CA GLU A 325 6.61 1.55 -10.82
C GLU A 325 7.43 0.52 -11.62
N SER A 326 8.45 1.01 -12.32
CA SER A 326 9.41 0.18 -13.04
C SER A 326 10.86 0.59 -12.78
N VAL A 327 11.78 -0.35 -12.93
CA VAL A 327 13.21 -0.12 -12.81
C VAL A 327 13.98 -0.77 -13.97
N ASP A 328 14.96 -0.05 -14.50
CA ASP A 328 15.90 -0.57 -15.49
C ASP A 328 17.12 -1.15 -14.77
N VAL A 329 17.37 -2.44 -14.98
CA VAL A 329 18.48 -3.19 -14.38
C VAL A 329 19.47 -3.57 -15.48
N PRO A 330 20.63 -2.91 -15.55
CA PRO A 330 21.68 -3.27 -16.50
C PRO A 330 22.40 -4.53 -16.05
N PHE A 331 22.74 -5.41 -17.01
CA PHE A 331 23.62 -6.55 -16.78
C PHE A 331 25.11 -6.18 -16.78
N CYS A 332 25.44 -4.97 -17.25
CA CYS A 332 26.80 -4.47 -17.32
C CYS A 332 26.96 -3.15 -16.55
N GLU A 333 28.00 -3.02 -15.73
CA GLU A 333 28.33 -1.74 -15.08
C GLU A 333 29.00 -0.78 -16.08
N GLY A 334 28.21 0.09 -16.69
CA GLY A 334 28.69 1.27 -17.43
C GLY A 334 29.08 1.06 -18.90
N GLU A 335 29.73 -0.05 -19.27
CA GLU A 335 30.11 -0.37 -20.66
C GLU A 335 29.72 -1.80 -21.08
N ALA A 336 29.69 -2.06 -22.39
CA ALA A 336 29.32 -3.36 -22.94
C ALA A 336 30.25 -4.48 -22.44
N CYS A 337 29.66 -5.51 -21.83
CA CYS A 337 30.39 -6.55 -21.11
C CYS A 337 30.19 -7.96 -21.69
N LEU A 338 29.17 -8.15 -22.54
CA LEU A 338 28.84 -9.44 -23.12
C LEU A 338 29.41 -9.55 -24.54
N ALA A 339 30.63 -10.08 -24.65
CA ALA A 339 31.25 -10.36 -25.93
C ALA A 339 30.75 -11.70 -26.50
N LEU A 340 30.17 -11.67 -27.69
CA LEU A 340 29.63 -12.83 -28.40
C LEU A 340 30.36 -13.03 -29.73
N ALA A 341 30.38 -14.27 -30.20
CA ALA A 341 30.88 -14.59 -31.54
C ALA A 341 29.94 -14.04 -32.62
N ASP A 342 30.38 -14.05 -33.88
CA ASP A 342 29.51 -13.67 -34.98
C ASP A 342 28.50 -14.77 -35.27
N GLY A 343 27.23 -14.39 -35.44
CA GLY A 343 26.17 -15.29 -35.85
C GLY A 343 24.86 -15.08 -35.08
N LEU A 344 23.97 -16.06 -35.25
CA LEU A 344 22.67 -16.09 -34.61
C LEU A 344 22.80 -16.63 -33.19
N HIS A 345 22.19 -15.91 -32.25
CA HIS A 345 22.16 -16.22 -30.83
C HIS A 345 20.72 -16.34 -30.33
N ASP A 346 20.54 -17.15 -29.29
CA ASP A 346 19.32 -17.16 -28.48
C ASP A 346 19.63 -16.69 -27.06
N ALA A 347 18.76 -15.82 -26.54
CA ALA A 347 18.85 -15.34 -25.17
C ALA A 347 17.56 -15.64 -24.40
N ALA A 348 17.72 -16.05 -23.15
CA ALA A 348 16.66 -16.21 -22.18
C ALA A 348 16.97 -15.38 -20.94
N VAL A 349 16.02 -14.54 -20.53
CA VAL A 349 16.03 -13.81 -19.27
C VAL A 349 14.99 -14.43 -18.34
N GLN A 350 15.36 -14.62 -17.08
CA GLN A 350 14.44 -15.04 -16.01
C GLN A 350 14.52 -14.06 -14.85
N LEU A 351 13.36 -13.73 -14.30
CA LEU A 351 13.15 -12.96 -13.09
C LEU A 351 12.82 -13.91 -11.93
N THR A 352 13.27 -13.56 -10.73
CA THR A 352 12.91 -14.29 -9.52
C THR A 352 12.80 -13.29 -8.38
N LEU A 353 11.58 -13.05 -7.89
CA LEU A 353 11.36 -12.27 -6.69
C LEU A 353 12.00 -12.99 -5.48
N THR A 354 12.67 -12.24 -4.61
CA THR A 354 13.37 -12.81 -3.45
C THR A 354 12.79 -12.40 -2.11
N SER A 355 12.00 -11.32 -2.07
CA SER A 355 11.32 -10.86 -0.86
C SER A 355 10.01 -11.60 -0.56
N ALA A 356 9.41 -12.23 -1.56
CA ALA A 356 8.17 -13.01 -1.48
C ALA A 356 8.11 -14.02 -2.65
N GLU A 357 7.08 -14.87 -2.67
CA GLU A 357 6.75 -15.66 -3.87
C GLU A 357 6.10 -14.72 -4.89
N ASP A 358 6.56 -14.78 -6.15
CA ASP A 358 5.88 -14.11 -7.25
C ASP A 358 4.59 -14.86 -7.56
N GLU A 359 3.50 -14.13 -7.77
CA GLU A 359 2.16 -14.71 -7.89
C GLU A 359 1.77 -14.95 -9.35
N ASN A 360 2.58 -14.50 -10.33
CA ASN A 360 2.32 -14.68 -11.76
C ASN A 360 3.58 -15.01 -12.59
N ASP A 361 4.15 -16.20 -12.41
CA ASP A 361 5.37 -16.66 -13.09
C ASP A 361 5.37 -16.63 -14.64
N LEU A 362 4.21 -16.39 -15.29
CA LEU A 362 4.12 -16.32 -16.75
C LEU A 362 4.75 -15.04 -17.33
N ASN A 363 4.92 -13.99 -16.54
CA ASN A 363 5.51 -12.71 -16.95
C ASN A 363 6.98 -12.56 -16.48
N ASP A 364 7.54 -13.59 -15.84
CA ASP A 364 8.91 -13.63 -15.31
C ASP A 364 9.97 -14.06 -16.32
N SER A 365 9.56 -14.44 -17.52
CA SER A 365 10.48 -14.97 -18.53
C SER A 365 10.40 -14.22 -19.85
N PHE A 366 11.55 -13.98 -20.45
CA PHE A 366 11.67 -13.38 -21.77
C PHE A 366 12.66 -14.18 -22.62
N ILE A 367 12.28 -14.54 -23.84
CA ILE A 367 13.14 -15.26 -24.78
C ILE A 367 13.18 -14.49 -26.09
N THR A 368 14.37 -14.30 -26.64
CA THR A 368 14.57 -13.62 -27.91
C THR A 368 15.69 -14.27 -28.73
N ASN A 369 15.71 -13.95 -30.02
CA ASN A 369 16.76 -14.33 -30.95
C ASN A 369 17.35 -13.05 -31.54
N PHE A 370 18.67 -13.01 -31.69
CA PHE A 370 19.36 -11.87 -32.27
C PHE A 370 20.61 -12.31 -33.02
N GLU A 371 21.22 -11.39 -33.76
CA GLU A 371 22.43 -11.64 -34.54
C GLU A 371 23.50 -10.64 -34.13
N THR A 372 24.69 -11.13 -33.80
CA THR A 372 25.89 -10.30 -33.63
C THR A 372 26.75 -10.45 -34.87
N ASN A 373 27.26 -9.33 -35.37
CA ASN A 373 28.21 -9.31 -36.47
C ASN A 373 29.41 -8.46 -36.04
N GLY A 374 30.53 -9.10 -35.78
CA GLY A 374 31.82 -8.46 -35.59
C GLY A 374 32.35 -7.89 -36.91
N GLY A 375 33.05 -6.77 -36.80
CA GLY A 375 33.56 -6.06 -37.96
C GLY A 375 33.84 -4.60 -37.65
N ALA A 376 34.02 -3.81 -38.70
CA ALA A 376 34.11 -2.37 -38.61
C ALA A 376 33.04 -1.73 -39.48
N ASP A 377 32.44 -0.63 -38.99
CA ASP A 377 31.58 0.22 -39.80
C ASP A 377 32.42 0.86 -40.91
N VAL A 378 32.08 0.57 -42.16
CA VAL A 378 32.73 1.11 -43.34
C VAL A 378 31.77 2.05 -44.05
N THR A 379 32.16 3.32 -44.15
CA THR A 379 31.40 4.36 -44.83
C THR A 379 31.97 4.61 -46.22
N TRP A 380 31.13 4.39 -47.23
CA TRP A 380 31.35 4.80 -48.61
C TRP A 380 30.79 6.20 -48.80
N THR A 381 31.58 7.07 -49.41
CA THR A 381 31.15 8.40 -49.83
C THR A 381 31.57 8.61 -51.28
N ILE A 382 30.62 9.02 -52.12
CA ILE A 382 30.89 9.38 -53.51
C ILE A 382 30.29 10.74 -53.82
N LEU A 383 31.08 11.63 -54.39
CA LEU A 383 30.65 12.82 -55.11
C LEU A 383 30.52 12.46 -56.58
N THR A 384 29.31 12.54 -57.12
CA THR A 384 29.07 12.22 -58.53
C THR A 384 29.58 13.31 -59.46
N ASP A 385 29.95 12.91 -60.68
CA ASP A 385 30.35 13.78 -61.77
C ASP A 385 29.10 14.29 -62.54
N ASN A 386 29.22 14.70 -63.81
CA ASN A 386 28.04 15.12 -64.58
C ASN A 386 27.22 13.93 -65.11
N TYR A 387 27.74 12.70 -65.09
CA TYR A 387 27.11 11.48 -65.61
C TYR A 387 27.01 10.36 -64.55
N PRO A 388 26.31 10.63 -63.42
CA PRO A 388 26.21 9.72 -62.26
C PRO A 388 25.64 8.32 -62.55
N GLY A 389 24.87 8.19 -63.64
CA GLY A 389 24.19 6.95 -64.02
C GLY A 389 25.13 5.86 -64.55
N GLU A 390 26.38 6.21 -64.80
CA GLU A 390 27.39 5.32 -65.39
C GLU A 390 28.30 4.70 -64.33
N THR A 391 28.30 5.27 -63.10
CA THR A 391 29.13 4.81 -61.99
C THR A 391 28.45 3.75 -61.13
N THR A 392 29.09 2.59 -60.99
CA THR A 392 28.71 1.53 -60.04
C THR A 392 29.93 1.08 -59.25
N TRP A 393 29.74 0.47 -58.10
CA TRP A 393 30.87 -0.09 -57.34
C TRP A 393 30.47 -1.36 -56.60
N THR A 394 31.47 -2.18 -56.31
CA THR A 394 31.34 -3.43 -55.56
C THR A 394 32.54 -3.59 -54.64
N VAL A 395 32.31 -4.10 -53.42
CA VAL A 395 33.34 -4.59 -52.52
C VAL A 395 33.28 -6.12 -52.51
N SER A 396 34.41 -6.76 -52.76
CA SER A 396 34.55 -8.22 -52.76
C SER A 396 35.51 -8.68 -51.68
N ASP A 397 35.19 -9.79 -51.03
CA ASP A 397 36.07 -10.44 -50.04
C ASP A 397 37.26 -11.16 -50.69
N ALA A 398 38.16 -11.72 -49.87
CA ALA A 398 39.32 -12.49 -50.33
C ALA A 398 38.98 -13.76 -51.14
N SER A 399 37.73 -14.24 -51.08
CA SER A 399 37.24 -15.36 -51.90
C SER A 399 36.73 -14.91 -53.28
N GLY A 400 36.60 -13.59 -53.49
CA GLY A 400 36.04 -12.97 -54.69
C GLY A 400 34.52 -12.83 -54.66
N ALA A 401 33.87 -13.09 -53.52
CA ALA A 401 32.43 -12.90 -53.37
C ALA A 401 32.11 -11.42 -53.10
N THR A 402 31.13 -10.86 -53.81
CA THR A 402 30.65 -9.49 -53.56
C THR A 402 29.88 -9.45 -52.25
N VAL A 403 30.35 -8.64 -51.29
CA VAL A 403 29.75 -8.44 -49.96
C VAL A 403 29.00 -7.12 -49.84
N TRP A 404 29.30 -6.15 -50.70
CA TRP A 404 28.64 -4.85 -50.73
C TRP A 404 28.70 -4.22 -52.13
N SER A 405 27.70 -3.44 -52.52
CA SER A 405 27.65 -2.83 -53.86
C SER A 405 26.68 -1.65 -53.92
N GLY A 406 26.91 -0.71 -54.83
CA GLY A 406 26.04 0.44 -55.03
C GLY A 406 26.13 1.11 -56.41
N GLY A 407 25.35 2.17 -56.56
CA GLY A 407 25.03 2.78 -57.86
C GLY A 407 24.04 1.95 -58.69
N PRO A 408 23.68 2.40 -59.90
CA PRO A 408 24.01 3.69 -60.49
C PRO A 408 23.29 4.86 -59.81
N TYR A 409 23.84 6.06 -59.93
CA TYR A 409 23.34 7.25 -59.23
C TYR A 409 22.51 8.17 -60.15
N GLY A 410 21.58 8.93 -59.56
CA GLY A 410 20.56 9.66 -60.32
C GLY A 410 20.78 11.16 -60.50
N SER A 411 21.68 11.77 -59.74
CA SER A 411 21.88 13.24 -59.74
C SER A 411 23.35 13.60 -59.82
N SER A 412 23.66 14.59 -60.66
CA SER A 412 25.02 15.05 -60.92
C SER A 412 25.51 16.05 -59.88
N GLY A 413 26.80 16.02 -59.56
CA GLY A 413 27.40 16.90 -58.54
C GLY A 413 26.84 16.70 -57.13
N THR A 414 26.28 15.52 -56.84
CA THR A 414 25.64 15.19 -55.56
C THR A 414 26.53 14.23 -54.78
N SER A 415 26.66 14.45 -53.48
CA SER A 415 27.31 13.51 -52.59
C SER A 415 26.31 12.48 -52.07
N TYR A 416 26.66 11.20 -52.20
CA TYR A 416 25.96 10.07 -51.60
C TYR A 416 26.89 9.44 -50.56
N SER A 417 26.31 9.01 -49.44
CA SER A 417 27.05 8.31 -48.39
C SER A 417 26.20 7.16 -47.86
N GLU A 418 26.83 6.00 -47.72
CA GLU A 418 26.23 4.76 -47.25
C GLU A 418 27.22 4.06 -46.32
N THR A 419 26.72 3.43 -45.26
CA THR A 419 27.54 2.66 -44.31
C THR A 419 27.11 1.21 -44.32
N ALA A 420 28.08 0.30 -44.31
CA ALA A 420 27.86 -1.12 -44.13
C ALA A 420 28.85 -1.69 -43.12
N CYS A 421 28.41 -2.73 -42.42
CA CYS A 421 29.26 -3.52 -41.55
C CYS A 421 30.03 -4.55 -42.38
N LEU A 422 31.36 -4.49 -42.33
CA LEU A 422 32.23 -5.47 -42.98
C LEU A 422 33.08 -6.15 -41.90
N SER A 423 33.16 -7.48 -41.94
CA SER A 423 33.99 -8.25 -41.02
C SER A 423 35.48 -7.90 -41.17
N THR A 424 36.29 -8.23 -40.17
CA THR A 424 37.74 -8.02 -40.27
C THR A 424 38.33 -8.89 -41.37
N GLY A 425 39.15 -8.31 -42.26
CA GLY A 425 39.67 -9.00 -43.42
C GLY A 425 40.12 -8.05 -44.52
N CYS A 426 40.68 -8.59 -45.59
CA CYS A 426 41.07 -7.82 -46.77
C CYS A 426 40.02 -7.95 -47.87
N TYR A 427 39.73 -6.81 -48.50
CA TYR A 427 38.71 -6.62 -49.51
C TYR A 427 39.28 -5.90 -50.72
N THR A 428 38.58 -6.05 -51.85
CA THR A 428 38.85 -5.28 -53.06
C THR A 428 37.63 -4.43 -53.39
N LEU A 429 37.78 -3.12 -53.35
CA LEU A 429 36.82 -2.17 -53.92
C LEU A 429 37.04 -2.11 -55.43
N THR A 430 35.98 -2.32 -56.21
CA THR A 430 35.97 -2.11 -57.65
C THR A 430 34.94 -1.05 -58.00
N VAL A 431 35.37 0.04 -58.63
CA VAL A 431 34.50 1.11 -59.13
C VAL A 431 34.53 1.06 -60.64
N ASN A 432 33.35 1.03 -61.26
CA ASN A 432 33.16 0.92 -62.69
C ASN A 432 32.45 2.17 -63.22
N ASP A 433 32.92 2.64 -64.36
CA ASP A 433 32.28 3.66 -65.17
C ASP A 433 32.01 3.08 -66.57
N SER A 434 30.75 3.02 -66.97
CA SER A 434 30.34 2.33 -68.20
C SER A 434 30.75 3.05 -69.49
N TYR A 435 31.06 4.34 -69.43
CA TYR A 435 31.47 5.14 -70.60
C TYR A 435 32.99 5.18 -70.78
N GLY A 436 33.74 4.96 -69.70
CA GLY A 436 35.18 4.76 -69.70
C GLY A 436 36.01 6.04 -69.57
N ASP A 437 35.38 7.15 -69.20
CA ASP A 437 36.04 8.43 -68.93
C ASP A 437 36.22 8.74 -67.45
N GLY A 438 35.71 7.86 -66.58
CA GLY A 438 35.82 7.96 -65.13
C GLY A 438 35.03 9.14 -64.57
N ILE A 439 35.15 9.38 -63.27
CA ILE A 439 34.35 10.40 -62.58
C ILE A 439 35.08 11.76 -62.42
N CYS A 440 36.34 11.87 -62.85
CA CYS A 440 37.15 13.10 -62.80
C CYS A 440 38.13 13.19 -64.00
N CYS A 441 38.51 14.35 -64.54
CA CYS A 441 38.12 15.73 -64.19
C CYS A 441 37.74 16.58 -65.42
N GLY A 442 37.53 15.95 -66.58
CA GLY A 442 37.14 16.64 -67.82
C GLY A 442 35.63 16.88 -67.95
N TYR A 443 34.82 16.04 -67.29
CA TYR A 443 33.37 15.98 -67.44
C TYR A 443 32.63 16.01 -66.10
N GLY A 444 33.26 16.48 -65.03
CA GLY A 444 32.69 16.61 -63.68
C GLY A 444 33.82 16.55 -62.64
N GLN A 445 33.59 17.05 -61.42
CA GLN A 445 34.55 16.93 -60.31
C GLN A 445 34.06 15.84 -59.34
N GLY A 446 33.91 14.62 -59.84
CA GLY A 446 33.52 13.48 -59.00
C GLY A 446 34.72 12.90 -58.26
N SER A 447 34.45 12.25 -57.13
CA SER A 447 35.45 11.57 -56.31
C SER A 447 34.76 10.56 -55.41
N PHE A 448 35.49 9.56 -54.92
CA PHE A 448 34.99 8.65 -53.89
C PHE A 448 35.99 8.46 -52.76
N GLU A 449 35.47 8.06 -51.61
CA GLU A 449 36.20 7.77 -50.39
C GLU A 449 35.53 6.61 -49.67
N LEU A 450 36.34 5.69 -49.16
CA LEU A 450 35.92 4.65 -48.23
C LEU A 450 36.67 4.90 -46.92
N SER A 451 35.95 4.97 -45.80
CA SER A 451 36.53 5.22 -44.48
C SER A 451 35.95 4.28 -43.42
N SER A 452 36.69 4.06 -42.33
CA SER A 452 36.23 3.31 -41.16
C SER A 452 36.84 3.93 -39.91
N GLY A 453 36.04 4.11 -38.84
CA GLY A 453 36.51 4.73 -37.59
C GLY A 453 37.10 6.15 -37.74
N GLY A 454 36.80 6.86 -38.84
CA GLY A 454 37.39 8.15 -39.19
C GLY A 454 38.73 8.08 -39.93
N GLU A 455 39.27 6.89 -40.18
CA GLU A 455 40.43 6.66 -41.05
C GLU A 455 39.99 6.46 -42.51
N VAL A 456 40.65 7.12 -43.45
CA VAL A 456 40.40 6.94 -44.88
C VAL A 456 41.16 5.71 -45.37
N LEU A 457 40.43 4.66 -45.76
CA LEU A 457 40.98 3.40 -46.24
C LEU A 457 41.39 3.48 -47.71
N VAL A 458 40.50 4.01 -48.57
CA VAL A 458 40.78 4.24 -49.99
C VAL A 458 40.09 5.51 -50.49
N THR A 459 40.69 6.20 -51.46
CA THR A 459 40.10 7.34 -52.15
C THR A 459 40.48 7.31 -53.63
N GLY A 460 39.64 7.88 -54.48
CA GLY A 460 39.89 7.92 -55.91
C GLY A 460 38.91 8.78 -56.68
N GLY A 461 39.10 8.84 -58.01
CA GLY A 461 38.21 9.59 -58.90
C GLY A 461 38.72 9.66 -60.35
N GLU A 462 40.05 9.62 -60.55
CA GLU A 462 40.65 9.57 -61.88
C GLU A 462 40.90 8.11 -62.32
N PHE A 463 40.03 7.58 -63.18
CA PHE A 463 40.18 6.26 -63.82
C PHE A 463 39.52 6.26 -65.21
N GLY A 464 39.67 5.17 -65.97
CA GLY A 464 38.97 4.98 -67.24
C GLY A 464 37.66 4.22 -67.02
N GLU A 465 37.59 2.98 -67.49
CA GLU A 465 36.41 2.11 -67.31
C GLU A 465 36.29 1.52 -65.90
N THR A 466 37.41 1.14 -65.28
CA THR A 466 37.39 0.48 -63.97
C THR A 466 38.62 0.86 -63.16
N VAL A 467 38.45 0.98 -61.84
CA VAL A 467 39.55 0.98 -60.86
C VAL A 467 39.29 -0.07 -59.79
N SER A 468 40.32 -0.82 -59.42
CA SER A 468 40.28 -1.78 -58.31
C SER A 468 41.33 -1.38 -57.28
N LEU A 469 40.91 -1.24 -56.02
CA LEU A 469 41.74 -0.83 -54.89
C LEU A 469 41.54 -1.83 -53.76
N ASP A 470 42.64 -2.37 -53.23
CA ASP A 470 42.61 -3.27 -52.10
C ASP A 470 42.69 -2.48 -50.79
N PHE A 471 41.90 -2.89 -49.79
CA PHE A 471 41.95 -2.37 -48.43
C PHE A 471 41.77 -3.51 -47.43
N CYS A 472 42.27 -3.33 -46.21
CA CYS A 472 42.08 -4.30 -45.14
C CYS A 472 41.47 -3.60 -43.92
N LEU A 473 40.54 -4.30 -43.28
CA LEU A 473 40.00 -3.95 -41.98
C LEU A 473 40.74 -4.79 -40.96
N GLU A 474 41.59 -4.15 -40.18
CA GLU A 474 42.26 -4.79 -39.05
C GLU A 474 41.34 -4.73 -37.83
N ALA A 475 41.42 -5.76 -36.97
CA ALA A 475 40.76 -5.71 -35.68
C ALA A 475 41.38 -4.56 -34.87
N THR A 476 40.54 -3.69 -34.32
CA THR A 476 41.03 -2.65 -33.41
C THR A 476 41.69 -3.30 -32.20
N GLU A 477 42.98 -3.04 -32.00
CA GLU A 477 43.69 -3.46 -30.79
C GLU A 477 43.20 -2.62 -29.60
N VAL A 478 42.40 -3.21 -28.74
CA VAL A 478 41.96 -2.59 -27.49
C VAL A 478 42.92 -3.07 -26.42
N ALA A 479 43.72 -2.15 -25.89
CA ALA A 479 44.62 -2.40 -24.78
C ALA A 479 43.82 -2.46 -23.46
N GLY A 480 44.05 -3.49 -22.66
CA GLY A 480 43.43 -3.63 -21.34
C GLY A 480 43.71 -4.99 -20.73
N CYS A 481 43.20 -5.26 -19.52
CA CYS A 481 43.41 -6.56 -18.89
C CYS A 481 42.61 -7.66 -19.60
N THR A 482 43.30 -8.68 -20.11
CA THR A 482 42.69 -9.83 -20.81
C THR A 482 42.45 -11.04 -19.90
N ASP A 483 42.77 -10.94 -18.60
CA ASP A 483 42.57 -12.02 -17.63
C ASP A 483 41.13 -11.94 -17.04
N PRO A 484 40.24 -12.89 -17.36
CA PRO A 484 38.85 -12.88 -16.86
C PRO A 484 38.73 -13.06 -15.35
N SER A 485 39.82 -13.41 -14.65
CA SER A 485 39.86 -13.48 -13.19
C SER A 485 40.35 -12.21 -12.50
N ALA A 486 40.66 -11.15 -13.27
CA ALA A 486 41.10 -9.87 -12.73
C ALA A 486 39.93 -8.92 -12.42
N ALA A 487 40.10 -8.07 -11.41
CA ALA A 487 39.12 -7.08 -10.98
C ALA A 487 38.82 -6.00 -12.03
N ASN A 488 39.74 -5.78 -12.96
CA ASN A 488 39.61 -4.81 -14.05
C ASN A 488 39.67 -5.48 -15.43
N TYR A 489 39.20 -6.73 -15.52
CA TYR A 489 39.05 -7.43 -16.79
C TYR A 489 38.25 -6.58 -17.77
N ASN A 490 38.81 -6.37 -18.97
CA ASN A 490 38.15 -5.68 -20.05
C ASN A 490 37.80 -6.71 -21.14
N PRO A 491 36.52 -7.08 -21.33
CA PRO A 491 36.11 -8.07 -22.33
C PRO A 491 36.32 -7.60 -23.77
N ALA A 492 36.47 -6.29 -24.01
CA ALA A 492 36.84 -5.76 -25.32
C ALA A 492 38.36 -5.77 -25.56
N ALA A 493 39.20 -5.98 -24.52
CA ALA A 493 40.64 -5.96 -24.68
C ALA A 493 41.15 -7.14 -25.51
N THR A 494 41.85 -6.85 -26.60
CA THR A 494 42.48 -7.83 -27.48
C THR A 494 43.98 -7.96 -27.24
N VAL A 495 44.57 -7.04 -26.46
CA VAL A 495 45.99 -7.03 -26.09
C VAL A 495 46.14 -6.73 -24.60
N ASP A 496 46.81 -7.62 -23.87
CA ASP A 496 47.18 -7.40 -22.46
C ASP A 496 48.21 -6.28 -22.34
N ASP A 497 47.83 -5.20 -21.67
CA ASP A 497 48.69 -4.04 -21.41
C ASP A 497 49.41 -4.12 -20.05
N GLY A 498 49.22 -5.23 -19.31
CA GLY A 498 49.78 -5.45 -17.98
C GLY A 498 49.04 -4.71 -16.87
N SER A 499 47.84 -4.16 -17.14
CA SER A 499 47.02 -3.46 -16.15
C SER A 499 46.26 -4.39 -15.19
N CYS A 500 46.29 -5.72 -15.38
CA CYS A 500 45.51 -6.66 -14.58
C CYS A 500 45.74 -6.54 -13.06
N ILE A 501 44.64 -6.33 -12.34
CA ILE A 501 44.55 -6.27 -10.87
C ILE A 501 43.96 -7.59 -10.41
N ALA A 502 44.66 -8.33 -9.55
CA ALA A 502 44.15 -9.59 -9.00
C ALA A 502 42.82 -9.36 -8.27
N ALA A 503 41.78 -10.13 -8.61
CA ALA A 503 40.51 -10.10 -7.89
C ALA A 503 40.67 -10.69 -6.49
N VAL A 504 40.28 -9.91 -5.48
CA VAL A 504 40.08 -10.33 -4.11
C VAL A 504 38.60 -10.25 -3.86
N LEU A 505 37.96 -11.42 -3.82
CA LEU A 505 36.53 -11.55 -3.58
C LEU A 505 36.20 -11.26 -2.12
N GLY A 506 35.07 -10.59 -1.90
CA GLY A 506 34.47 -10.36 -0.60
C GLY A 506 33.66 -9.08 -0.59
N CYS A 507 32.98 -8.80 0.52
CA CYS A 507 32.19 -7.60 0.65
C CYS A 507 33.04 -6.31 0.58
N THR A 508 32.77 -5.47 -0.41
CA THR A 508 33.47 -4.20 -0.67
C THR A 508 32.80 -2.99 0.01
N THR A 509 31.60 -3.19 0.55
CA THR A 509 30.81 -2.12 1.17
C THR A 509 31.21 -1.92 2.63
N SER A 510 31.78 -0.75 2.97
CA SER A 510 32.25 -0.46 4.33
C SER A 510 31.17 -0.40 5.42
N ALA A 511 29.89 -0.40 5.02
CA ALA A 511 28.74 -0.43 5.91
C ALA A 511 28.27 -1.86 6.25
N ALA A 512 28.81 -2.88 5.58
CA ALA A 512 28.45 -4.27 5.83
C ALA A 512 29.28 -4.87 6.98
N CYS A 513 28.69 -5.85 7.66
CA CYS A 513 29.23 -6.55 8.82
C CYS A 513 30.45 -7.40 8.50
N ASN A 514 30.51 -7.94 7.29
CA ASN A 514 31.62 -8.73 6.79
C ASN A 514 32.47 -7.96 5.76
N TYR A 515 32.48 -6.63 5.83
CA TYR A 515 33.34 -5.79 4.99
C TYR A 515 34.80 -6.27 5.02
N ASN A 516 35.34 -6.58 3.84
CA ASN A 516 36.73 -6.97 3.67
C ASN A 516 37.48 -5.81 3.00
N PRO A 517 38.35 -5.08 3.73
CA PRO A 517 39.11 -3.96 3.16
C PRO A 517 40.15 -4.37 2.11
N ALA A 518 40.44 -5.67 1.98
CA ALA A 518 41.29 -6.19 0.90
C ALA A 518 40.49 -6.59 -0.34
N ALA A 519 39.15 -6.72 -0.25
CA ALA A 519 38.31 -7.06 -1.38
C ALA A 519 38.23 -5.89 -2.37
N ASN A 520 38.32 -6.22 -3.65
CA ASN A 520 38.20 -5.29 -4.77
C ASN A 520 37.17 -5.74 -5.80
N VAL A 521 36.52 -6.89 -5.56
CA VAL A 521 35.42 -7.43 -6.35
C VAL A 521 34.37 -7.92 -5.36
N GLU A 522 33.16 -7.37 -5.49
CA GLU A 522 31.99 -7.77 -4.71
C GLU A 522 31.56 -9.18 -5.12
N ASP A 523 31.40 -10.08 -4.15
CA ASP A 523 31.03 -11.48 -4.40
C ASP A 523 29.60 -11.80 -3.92
N GLY A 524 28.83 -10.78 -3.57
CA GLY A 524 27.47 -10.91 -3.04
C GLY A 524 27.43 -11.43 -1.61
N SER A 525 28.58 -11.51 -0.92
CA SER A 525 28.61 -11.94 0.47
C SER A 525 28.19 -10.86 1.46
N CYS A 526 28.04 -9.58 1.08
CA CYS A 526 27.75 -8.49 2.03
C CYS A 526 26.55 -8.79 2.94
N GLU A 527 26.82 -8.92 4.24
CA GLU A 527 25.83 -9.03 5.29
C GLU A 527 25.63 -7.66 5.92
N PHE A 528 24.42 -7.12 5.87
CA PHE A 528 24.10 -5.85 6.53
C PHE A 528 23.42 -6.11 7.88
N PRO A 529 23.60 -5.20 8.85
CA PRO A 529 22.89 -5.33 10.10
C PRO A 529 21.39 -5.17 9.87
N VAL A 530 20.59 -5.95 10.59
CA VAL A 530 19.12 -5.82 10.62
C VAL A 530 18.78 -4.39 11.08
N GLN A 531 17.70 -3.81 10.53
CA GLN A 531 17.26 -2.46 10.90
C GLN A 531 17.16 -2.34 12.43
N TYR A 532 17.77 -1.29 12.99
CA TYR A 532 17.91 -0.99 14.44
C TYR A 532 18.97 -1.80 15.21
N TYR A 533 19.58 -2.81 14.61
CA TYR A 533 20.66 -3.61 15.22
C TYR A 533 22.03 -3.26 14.64
N THR A 534 23.08 -3.65 15.35
CA THR A 534 24.47 -3.62 14.91
C THR A 534 24.86 -4.95 14.27
N CYS A 535 26.06 -5.01 13.72
CA CYS A 535 26.58 -6.21 13.06
C CYS A 535 26.83 -7.40 13.99
N ASP A 536 26.97 -7.14 15.29
CA ASP A 536 27.09 -8.19 16.30
C ASP A 536 25.71 -8.64 16.81
N GLY A 537 24.62 -8.12 16.24
CA GLY A 537 23.24 -8.39 16.66
C GLY A 537 22.81 -7.58 17.88
N ASP A 538 23.66 -6.67 18.38
CA ASP A 538 23.32 -5.81 19.50
C ASP A 538 22.42 -4.67 19.05
N CYS A 539 21.41 -4.33 19.83
CA CYS A 539 20.56 -3.19 19.53
C CYS A 539 21.32 -1.84 19.58
N ILE A 540 21.02 -0.91 18.67
CA ILE A 540 21.61 0.44 18.62
C ILE A 540 21.08 1.35 19.75
N SER A 541 19.84 1.16 20.18
CA SER A 541 19.17 1.92 21.24
C SER A 541 18.23 0.99 22.00
N ASP A 542 18.67 0.58 23.18
CA ASP A 542 18.01 -0.36 24.09
C ASP A 542 18.08 0.26 25.50
N ASP A 543 16.95 0.82 25.96
CA ASP A 543 16.87 1.60 27.19
C ASP A 543 16.75 0.72 28.44
N ASP A 544 16.20 -0.50 28.32
CA ASP A 544 15.94 -1.41 29.43
C ASP A 544 16.90 -2.63 29.51
N GLY A 545 17.63 -2.89 28.43
CA GLY A 545 18.71 -3.87 28.32
C GLY A 545 18.25 -5.29 28.03
N ASP A 546 17.04 -5.49 27.50
CA ASP A 546 16.48 -6.82 27.21
C ASP A 546 16.91 -7.40 25.83
N GLY A 547 17.57 -6.57 25.01
CA GLY A 547 18.08 -6.93 23.68
C GLY A 547 17.10 -6.64 22.53
N VAL A 548 15.94 -6.07 22.82
CA VAL A 548 15.00 -5.51 21.83
C VAL A 548 15.26 -4.01 21.71
N CYS A 549 15.14 -3.49 20.50
CA CYS A 549 15.34 -2.05 20.28
C CYS A 549 14.13 -1.24 20.66
N ASN A 550 14.34 -0.03 21.20
CA ASN A 550 13.28 0.90 21.61
C ASN A 550 12.21 1.14 20.51
N GLN A 551 12.59 1.06 19.23
CA GLN A 551 11.66 1.23 18.09
C GLN A 551 10.81 -0.01 17.78
N LEU A 552 11.20 -1.17 18.30
CA LEU A 552 10.57 -2.48 18.16
C LEU A 552 9.96 -2.97 19.48
N GLU A 553 10.06 -2.17 20.53
CA GLU A 553 9.49 -2.47 21.84
C GLU A 553 7.96 -2.44 21.81
N VAL A 554 7.35 -3.44 22.44
CA VAL A 554 5.93 -3.52 22.72
C VAL A 554 5.75 -3.27 24.21
N ALA A 555 5.21 -2.13 24.58
CA ALA A 555 4.95 -1.80 25.98
C ALA A 555 3.82 -2.68 26.55
N GLY A 556 4.10 -3.39 27.64
CA GLY A 556 3.12 -4.26 28.27
C GLY A 556 3.65 -4.93 29.53
N CYS A 557 2.78 -5.61 30.27
CA CYS A 557 3.22 -6.32 31.46
C CYS A 557 3.90 -7.65 31.08
N GLN A 558 5.15 -7.81 31.48
CA GLN A 558 5.95 -9.02 31.21
C GLN A 558 5.85 -10.10 32.31
N ASP A 559 5.09 -9.84 33.38
CA ASP A 559 4.90 -10.78 34.49
C ASP A 559 3.73 -11.74 34.18
N ASP A 560 4.04 -13.03 33.98
CA ASP A 560 3.07 -14.07 33.63
C ASP A 560 2.00 -14.34 34.71
N THR A 561 2.16 -13.75 35.90
CA THR A 561 1.18 -13.79 36.99
C THR A 561 0.25 -12.59 37.03
N ALA A 562 0.49 -11.57 36.19
CA ALA A 562 -0.37 -10.40 36.10
C ALA A 562 -1.57 -10.64 35.17
N CYS A 563 -2.65 -9.92 35.43
CA CYS A 563 -3.90 -10.03 34.69
C CYS A 563 -3.87 -9.38 33.31
N ASN A 564 -2.94 -8.46 33.08
CA ASN A 564 -2.61 -7.91 31.77
C ASN A 564 -1.27 -8.38 31.25
N TYR A 565 -0.83 -9.58 31.64
CA TYR A 565 0.33 -10.20 31.03
C TYR A 565 0.17 -10.21 29.51
N ASP A 566 1.19 -9.71 28.82
CA ASP A 566 1.29 -9.73 27.38
C ASP A 566 2.59 -10.44 27.01
N GLU A 567 2.47 -11.61 26.38
CA GLU A 567 3.62 -12.42 25.96
C GLU A 567 4.47 -11.75 24.87
N ALA A 568 3.92 -10.75 24.18
CA ALA A 568 4.63 -9.96 23.18
C ALA A 568 5.32 -8.73 23.78
N ALA A 569 5.11 -8.43 25.07
CA ALA A 569 5.69 -7.24 25.68
C ALA A 569 7.21 -7.35 25.81
N THR A 570 7.89 -6.34 25.32
CA THR A 570 9.35 -6.17 25.34
C THR A 570 9.77 -4.83 25.96
N ASP A 571 8.81 -4.02 26.43
CA ASP A 571 9.07 -2.86 27.29
C ASP A 571 8.21 -2.96 28.58
N PRO A 572 8.82 -2.94 29.79
CA PRO A 572 8.16 -3.05 31.08
C PRO A 572 7.04 -2.02 31.30
N GLY A 573 5.82 -2.46 31.02
CA GLY A 573 4.60 -1.75 31.32
C GLY A 573 4.11 -1.95 32.76
N VAL A 574 3.02 -1.27 33.11
CA VAL A 574 2.36 -1.43 34.41
C VAL A 574 1.65 -2.78 34.47
N CYS A 575 2.06 -3.65 35.38
CA CYS A 575 1.37 -4.89 35.70
C CYS A 575 0.26 -4.65 36.74
N PHE A 576 -0.94 -5.17 36.49
CA PHE A 576 -1.96 -5.29 37.52
C PHE A 576 -2.21 -6.76 37.86
N TYR A 577 -2.32 -7.02 39.15
CA TYR A 577 -2.50 -8.34 39.72
C TYR A 577 -3.93 -8.45 40.24
N PRO A 578 -4.46 -9.67 40.36
CA PRO A 578 -5.77 -9.83 40.98
C PRO A 578 -5.67 -9.55 42.48
N ASP A 579 -6.77 -9.07 43.09
CA ASP A 579 -6.87 -8.90 44.54
C ASP A 579 -6.76 -10.27 45.25
N GLU A 580 -6.22 -10.29 46.47
CA GLU A 580 -6.05 -11.51 47.27
C GLU A 580 -7.40 -12.27 47.40
N GLY A 581 -7.47 -13.50 46.89
CA GLY A 581 -8.70 -14.31 46.85
C GLY A 581 -9.61 -14.11 45.63
N TYR A 582 -9.18 -13.36 44.62
CA TYR A 582 -9.91 -13.13 43.36
C TYR A 582 -9.05 -13.53 42.15
N ASN A 583 -9.70 -13.84 41.02
CA ASN A 583 -9.03 -14.01 39.72
C ASN A 583 -9.03 -12.67 38.94
N CYS A 584 -8.44 -12.68 37.75
CA CYS A 584 -8.27 -11.48 36.91
C CYS A 584 -9.56 -10.89 36.31
N ASP A 585 -10.68 -11.61 36.38
CA ASP A 585 -11.99 -11.09 35.99
C ASP A 585 -12.79 -10.51 37.18
N GLY A 586 -12.19 -10.53 38.38
CA GLY A 586 -12.81 -10.05 39.62
C GLY A 586 -13.73 -11.08 40.28
N SER A 587 -13.70 -12.35 39.85
CA SER A 587 -14.43 -13.43 40.50
C SER A 587 -13.64 -13.99 41.70
N PRO A 588 -14.29 -14.25 42.84
CA PRO A 588 -13.63 -14.87 43.98
C PRO A 588 -13.18 -16.30 43.65
N LEU A 589 -11.97 -16.67 44.05
CA LEU A 589 -11.33 -17.96 43.76
C LEU A 589 -11.98 -19.14 44.49
N CYS A 590 -12.89 -18.90 45.43
CA CYS A 590 -13.65 -19.91 46.16
C CYS A 590 -15.01 -19.38 46.62
N LEU A 591 -16.09 -19.67 45.89
CA LEU A 591 -17.46 -19.34 46.35
C LEU A 591 -17.91 -20.26 47.50
N GLU A 592 -17.20 -21.37 47.69
CA GLU A 592 -17.49 -22.43 48.66
C GLU A 592 -16.77 -22.26 50.02
N ASP A 593 -15.88 -21.26 50.17
CA ASP A 593 -15.33 -20.84 51.49
C ASP A 593 -16.29 -19.84 52.15
N LEU A 594 -17.37 -20.39 52.69
CA LEU A 594 -18.46 -19.63 53.30
C LEU A 594 -18.07 -18.93 54.60
N ASN A 595 -16.98 -19.34 55.24
CA ASN A 595 -16.48 -18.69 56.46
C ASN A 595 -15.26 -17.79 56.26
N ALA A 596 -14.80 -17.65 55.01
CA ALA A 596 -13.70 -16.79 54.56
C ALA A 596 -12.40 -17.01 55.35
N ASN A 597 -12.08 -18.27 55.69
CA ASN A 597 -10.86 -18.61 56.43
C ASN A 597 -9.70 -19.04 55.51
N GLY A 598 -9.91 -19.05 54.19
CA GLY A 598 -8.94 -19.43 53.18
C GLY A 598 -8.90 -20.94 52.89
N ALA A 599 -9.82 -21.74 53.41
CA ALA A 599 -9.89 -23.17 53.14
C ALA A 599 -11.33 -23.69 53.16
N ILE A 600 -11.67 -24.56 52.21
CA ILE A 600 -12.97 -25.23 52.18
C ILE A 600 -12.88 -26.44 53.13
N ASP A 601 -13.33 -26.26 54.36
CA ASP A 601 -13.17 -27.24 55.42
C ASP A 601 -14.51 -27.59 56.12
N VAL A 602 -14.42 -28.23 57.28
CA VAL A 602 -15.61 -28.66 58.02
C VAL A 602 -16.47 -27.45 58.42
N GLY A 603 -15.87 -26.28 58.63
CA GLY A 603 -16.55 -25.02 58.90
C GLY A 603 -17.57 -24.66 57.81
N ASP A 604 -17.19 -24.77 56.54
CA ASP A 604 -18.06 -24.41 55.40
C ASP A 604 -19.19 -25.40 55.21
N VAL A 605 -18.90 -26.70 55.34
CA VAL A 605 -19.93 -27.75 55.30
C VAL A 605 -20.95 -27.55 56.42
N LEU A 606 -20.49 -27.13 57.61
CA LEU A 606 -21.38 -26.83 58.74
C LEU A 606 -22.22 -25.57 58.48
N LEU A 607 -21.74 -24.59 57.72
CA LEU A 607 -22.53 -23.42 57.33
C LEU A 607 -23.64 -23.78 56.34
N VAL A 608 -23.36 -24.58 55.30
CA VAL A 608 -24.42 -25.10 54.41
C VAL A 608 -25.45 -25.92 55.18
N LEU A 609 -25.00 -26.79 56.09
CA LEU A 609 -25.90 -27.59 56.92
C LEU A 609 -26.72 -26.75 57.90
N SER A 610 -26.22 -25.59 58.32
CA SER A 610 -26.93 -24.69 59.24
C SER A 610 -28.12 -24.00 58.59
N GLU A 611 -28.07 -23.79 57.27
CA GLU A 611 -29.15 -23.19 56.48
C GLU A 611 -29.92 -24.22 55.63
N PHE A 612 -29.68 -25.52 55.82
CA PHE A 612 -30.30 -26.57 55.02
C PHE A 612 -31.83 -26.52 55.05
N GLY A 613 -32.44 -26.38 53.87
CA GLY A 613 -33.88 -26.19 53.68
C GLY A 613 -34.33 -24.72 53.65
N CYS A 614 -33.41 -23.76 53.61
CA CYS A 614 -33.69 -22.35 53.37
C CYS A 614 -34.28 -22.11 51.97
N GLN A 615 -35.20 -21.14 51.86
CA GLN A 615 -36.01 -20.90 50.65
C GLN A 615 -36.03 -19.43 50.17
N SER A 616 -35.29 -18.54 50.84
CA SER A 616 -35.14 -17.12 50.44
C SER A 616 -34.03 -16.45 51.26
N ASP A 617 -33.23 -15.59 50.63
CA ASP A 617 -32.11 -14.85 51.24
C ASP A 617 -31.10 -15.74 51.99
N CYS A 618 -30.78 -16.90 51.41
CA CYS A 618 -29.87 -17.87 52.00
C CYS A 618 -28.43 -17.49 51.68
N SER A 619 -27.58 -17.44 52.71
CA SER A 619 -26.17 -17.06 52.55
C SER A 619 -25.30 -18.25 52.12
N ALA A 620 -25.79 -19.48 52.31
CA ALA A 620 -25.10 -20.71 51.95
C ALA A 620 -25.62 -21.38 50.66
N ASP A 621 -26.35 -20.66 49.82
CA ASP A 621 -26.75 -21.10 48.46
C ASP A 621 -25.57 -20.88 47.50
N VAL A 622 -24.73 -21.91 47.39
CA VAL A 622 -23.53 -21.88 46.54
C VAL A 622 -23.84 -22.17 45.08
N THR A 623 -25.01 -22.76 44.78
CA THR A 623 -25.44 -23.06 43.41
C THR A 623 -26.15 -21.88 42.73
N GLY A 624 -26.58 -20.88 43.52
CA GLY A 624 -27.27 -19.67 43.06
C GLY A 624 -28.70 -19.93 42.59
N ASP A 625 -29.32 -21.01 43.03
CA ASP A 625 -30.67 -21.43 42.59
C ASP A 625 -31.80 -20.88 43.49
N GLY A 626 -31.44 -20.20 44.57
CA GLY A 626 -32.31 -19.59 45.56
C GLY A 626 -32.65 -20.48 46.76
N PHE A 627 -32.13 -21.71 46.81
CA PHE A 627 -32.40 -22.69 47.86
C PHE A 627 -31.10 -23.26 48.44
N VAL A 628 -31.15 -23.76 49.69
CA VAL A 628 -30.03 -24.53 50.26
C VAL A 628 -30.50 -25.98 50.42
N VAL A 629 -30.06 -26.83 49.49
CA VAL A 629 -30.48 -28.22 49.38
C VAL A 629 -29.27 -29.15 49.23
N VAL A 630 -29.51 -30.41 48.89
CA VAL A 630 -28.43 -31.42 48.78
C VAL A 630 -27.39 -31.01 47.74
N ASP A 631 -27.81 -30.32 46.69
CA ASP A 631 -26.92 -29.91 45.60
C ASP A 631 -25.85 -28.92 46.08
N ASP A 632 -26.20 -27.96 46.95
CA ASP A 632 -25.26 -27.02 47.59
C ASP A 632 -24.23 -27.74 48.46
N ILE A 633 -24.66 -28.75 49.23
CA ILE A 633 -23.75 -29.58 50.03
C ILE A 633 -22.80 -30.37 49.12
N LEU A 634 -23.30 -30.89 48.00
CA LEU A 634 -22.49 -31.66 47.07
C LEU A 634 -21.45 -30.80 46.37
N VAL A 635 -21.77 -29.54 46.08
CA VAL A 635 -20.81 -28.57 45.53
C VAL A 635 -19.69 -28.30 46.52
N VAL A 636 -19.99 -27.95 47.79
CA VAL A 636 -18.96 -27.73 48.81
C VAL A 636 -18.14 -29.00 49.09
N LEU A 637 -18.77 -30.18 49.10
CA LEU A 637 -18.06 -31.46 49.30
C LEU A 637 -17.19 -31.86 48.11
N ALA A 638 -17.52 -31.46 46.89
CA ALA A 638 -16.74 -31.78 45.70
C ALA A 638 -15.34 -31.14 45.72
N VAL A 639 -15.22 -30.00 46.40
CA VAL A 639 -13.98 -29.23 46.55
C VAL A 639 -13.47 -29.21 48.00
N PHE A 640 -13.98 -30.10 48.86
CA PHE A 640 -13.59 -30.18 50.27
C PHE A 640 -12.11 -30.50 50.45
N GLY A 641 -11.43 -29.70 51.27
CA GLY A 641 -9.98 -29.80 51.54
C GLY A 641 -9.10 -28.99 50.59
N VAL A 642 -9.70 -28.21 49.68
CA VAL A 642 -8.98 -27.22 48.86
C VAL A 642 -8.67 -25.99 49.71
N VAL A 643 -7.43 -25.50 49.61
CA VAL A 643 -7.00 -24.23 50.19
C VAL A 643 -7.12 -23.16 49.11
N CYS A 644 -7.82 -22.08 49.42
CA CYS A 644 -8.03 -20.96 48.52
C CYS A 644 -6.76 -20.10 48.56
N GLN A 645 -5.97 -20.14 47.48
CA GLN A 645 -4.79 -19.28 47.29
C GLN A 645 -5.09 -18.23 46.25
#